data_AF-A0A5S9Y5X5-F1
#
_entry.id   AF-A0A5S9Y5X5-F1
#
_cell.length_a   1.000
_cell.length_b   1.000
_cell.length_c   1.000
_cell.angle_alpha   90.00
_cell.angle_beta   90.00
_cell.angle_gamma   90.00
#
_symmetry.space_group_name_H-M   'P 1'
#
loop_
_entity.id
_entity.type
_entity.pdbx_description
1 polymer ?
#
loop_
_entity_poly.entity_id
_entity_poly.type
_entity_poly.pdbx_seq_one_letter_code
_entity_poly.pdbx_strand_id
1 'polypeptide(L)'
;MKVLGEASSYPYRSCIIVVFLSVSLFWLRPSTYHPQQQNLNPENVTRLESENETRTNYIIRFKQYKPAKDHRIYLESKVRSGGWGWIERINPATKYPTDFGVLWIEESGKEAVVGEIERLEMVKDVNVEFKYQRVLLGGSFPDGKKRPGKIFTSMSFEEGTESSPMADTSNTTLNWSRHLLAQKTQVTSMFGADHLWKKGYTGAKVKMAIFDTGIRADHPHFRKIKERTNWTNEDTLNDNLGHGTFVAGVIAGRNPECLGFASDTEIYAFRVFTDAQVSYTSWFLDAFNYAIATDMDVLNLSIGGPDYLDLPFVEKVWEITASNIIMVSAIGNDGPLYGTLNNPADQSDVIGVGGIDNDDHIASFSSRGMSTWELPHGYGRVKPDVVAYGRDIMGSKISTGCKSLSGTSVASPVVAGIVCLLVSVIPEARRKDLLNPASMKQALVEGAAKLSGPNMYEQGAGRVDLLESYEILKSYHPRASIFPSILDYNDCPYSWPFCRQPLYAGAMPIIFNTTILNGMGVIGYIESPPTWHPANEEGNLLSIHFKYPDVIWPWTGYLALHMQIKEEGAQFTGEIEGNVTVKVYSPPASGESGPRRSTCSLQLKLKVIPTPPRAKRILWDQFHSIKYPPGYIPRDSLDVRNDILDWHGDHLHTNFHIMYNMLRDAGYYIETLGSPLTCFDAQQYGTLLMVDLEDDYFPEEIEKLRDDVINTGLGLVVFAEWYNVDTMVKMRFFDDNTRSWWTPVTGGANIPALNNLLASFGIAFGDKILNGDFSIDGEQSRYASGTNIVRFPAGGFLHTFPLLDSSESGATQNLLLTEASKEDPAVLGLLEIGEGRVGVYGDSNCLDSSHMVTNCYWLLKKMLDFSSSNIKDPVLFSKFAKRYSPVIIDEKQLPSRRTDVNFSTYSSVIGKELICESDSRFEVWGTKGYNLHVRGRNRRLPGYHGIDLGRGLNFTVESKRPTRWRSAKEGGELSSSRSKSLGGLFNRDEIDMPFLVPTRWIVLAGVVASGVLVLLSIWRIRQKRGRRRRASGSNRLA
;
A
#
# COMPACT_ATOMS: atom_id res chain seq x y z
N MET A 1 -25.77 -16.39 -76.78
CA MET A 1 -26.35 -17.75 -76.78
C MET A 1 -26.57 -18.18 -75.33
N LYS A 2 -27.59 -18.95 -74.88
CA LYS A 2 -28.18 -20.23 -75.37
C LYS A 2 -27.16 -21.39 -75.32
N VAL A 3 -27.43 -22.62 -74.85
CA VAL A 3 -28.68 -23.29 -74.40
C VAL A 3 -28.30 -24.52 -73.50
N LEU A 4 -28.80 -24.66 -72.26
CA LEU A 4 -29.90 -25.53 -71.72
C LEU A 4 -29.56 -27.01 -71.33
N GLY A 5 -30.38 -27.56 -70.39
CA GLY A 5 -30.37 -28.94 -69.85
C GLY A 5 -30.33 -28.95 -68.29
N GLU A 6 -31.39 -29.08 -67.47
CA GLU A 6 -32.63 -29.91 -67.41
C GLU A 6 -32.42 -31.37 -66.91
N ALA A 7 -33.26 -31.98 -66.04
CA ALA A 7 -34.37 -31.51 -65.16
C ALA A 7 -34.82 -32.61 -64.13
N SER A 8 -35.90 -32.33 -63.37
CA SER A 8 -36.79 -33.27 -62.61
C SER A 8 -36.29 -33.87 -61.26
N SER A 9 -37.13 -34.29 -60.29
CA SER A 9 -38.51 -33.90 -59.89
C SER A 9 -38.96 -34.48 -58.51
N TYR A 10 -39.88 -33.80 -57.81
CA TYR A 10 -40.80 -34.34 -56.76
C TYR A 10 -42.06 -35.01 -57.44
N PRO A 11 -43.21 -35.40 -56.81
CA PRO A 11 -43.67 -35.33 -55.38
C PRO A 11 -44.43 -36.59 -54.84
N TYR A 12 -44.89 -36.58 -53.57
CA TYR A 12 -46.33 -36.57 -53.18
C TYR A 12 -46.59 -36.51 -51.65
N ARG A 13 -47.85 -36.23 -51.26
CA ARG A 13 -48.36 -36.08 -49.88
C ARG A 13 -49.19 -37.31 -49.42
N SER A 14 -49.38 -37.45 -48.11
CA SER A 14 -50.71 -37.75 -47.51
C SER A 14 -50.77 -37.35 -46.04
N CYS A 15 -51.98 -37.11 -45.53
CA CYS A 15 -52.26 -36.70 -44.14
C CYS A 15 -53.07 -37.79 -43.42
N ILE A 16 -52.96 -37.87 -42.10
CA ILE A 16 -54.05 -38.33 -41.23
C ILE A 16 -54.24 -37.30 -40.12
N ILE A 17 -55.50 -37.00 -39.81
CA ILE A 17 -55.94 -36.12 -38.72
C ILE A 17 -56.81 -36.97 -37.79
N VAL A 18 -56.67 -36.79 -36.48
CA VAL A 18 -57.70 -37.15 -35.50
C VAL A 18 -57.93 -35.93 -34.60
N VAL A 19 -59.21 -35.60 -34.39
CA VAL A 19 -59.71 -34.47 -33.60
C VAL A 19 -60.80 -35.00 -32.68
N PHE A 20 -60.94 -34.38 -31.49
CA PHE A 20 -62.11 -34.26 -30.60
C PHE A 20 -61.63 -34.30 -29.13
N LEU A 21 -62.24 -33.57 -28.17
CA LEU A 21 -63.40 -32.68 -28.22
C LEU A 21 -63.22 -31.47 -27.27
N SER A 22 -63.98 -30.41 -27.52
CA SER A 22 -64.04 -29.17 -26.75
C SER A 22 -64.99 -29.24 -25.54
N VAL A 23 -64.73 -28.42 -24.52
CA VAL A 23 -65.77 -27.51 -23.97
C VAL A 23 -65.12 -26.15 -23.67
N SER A 24 -65.85 -25.07 -23.89
CA SER A 24 -65.46 -23.71 -23.47
C SER A 24 -66.68 -22.99 -22.88
N LEU A 25 -66.47 -22.13 -21.88
CA LEU A 25 -67.48 -21.18 -21.42
C LEU A 25 -66.80 -19.90 -20.89
N PHE A 26 -67.43 -18.76 -21.15
CA PHE A 26 -66.98 -17.41 -20.76
C PHE A 26 -67.29 -17.09 -19.30
N TRP A 27 -66.64 -16.07 -18.71
CA TRP A 27 -67.25 -14.78 -18.30
C TRP A 27 -66.18 -13.81 -17.74
N LEU A 28 -66.49 -12.51 -17.61
CA LEU A 28 -65.52 -11.45 -17.27
C LEU A 28 -65.65 -10.92 -15.83
N ARG A 29 -64.49 -10.79 -15.12
CA ARG A 29 -64.15 -9.79 -14.07
C ARG A 29 -65.06 -9.75 -12.80
N PRO A 30 -64.67 -9.08 -11.68
CA PRO A 30 -63.51 -8.21 -11.44
C PRO A 30 -62.63 -8.62 -10.23
N SER A 31 -61.78 -7.70 -9.78
CA SER A 31 -60.88 -7.79 -8.62
C SER A 31 -61.59 -7.97 -7.27
N THR A 32 -61.05 -8.84 -6.41
CA THR A 32 -60.52 -8.49 -5.06
C THR A 32 -59.76 -9.71 -4.50
N TYR A 33 -58.61 -9.51 -3.83
CA TYR A 33 -58.06 -10.51 -2.90
C TYR A 33 -57.17 -9.84 -1.85
N HIS A 34 -57.38 -10.17 -0.58
CA HIS A 34 -56.51 -9.73 0.52
C HIS A 34 -55.29 -10.66 0.67
N PRO A 35 -54.10 -10.13 1.02
CA PRO A 35 -53.00 -10.97 1.48
C PRO A 35 -53.30 -11.46 2.92
N GLN A 36 -53.34 -12.78 3.12
CA GLN A 36 -53.31 -13.34 4.47
C GLN A 36 -51.85 -13.33 4.97
N GLN A 37 -51.63 -12.75 6.15
CA GLN A 37 -50.33 -12.81 6.82
C GLN A 37 -50.09 -14.23 7.37
N GLN A 38 -49.07 -14.92 6.85
CA GLN A 38 -48.46 -16.03 7.58
C GLN A 38 -47.37 -15.47 8.50
N ASN A 39 -47.55 -15.65 9.81
CA ASN A 39 -46.55 -15.24 10.79
C ASN A 39 -45.34 -16.20 10.73
N LEU A 40 -44.19 -15.67 10.29
CA LEU A 40 -42.90 -16.35 10.45
C LEU A 40 -42.40 -16.12 11.89
N ASN A 41 -42.00 -17.20 12.56
CA ASN A 41 -41.44 -17.12 13.92
C ASN A 41 -40.09 -16.38 13.92
N PRO A 42 -39.86 -15.40 14.81
CA PRO A 42 -38.59 -14.67 14.91
C PRO A 42 -37.37 -15.58 15.13
N GLU A 43 -37.54 -16.69 15.84
CA GLU A 43 -36.44 -17.61 16.23
C GLU A 43 -35.75 -18.29 15.03
N ASN A 44 -36.41 -18.38 13.87
CA ASN A 44 -35.78 -18.91 12.65
C ASN A 44 -34.93 -17.85 11.90
N VAL A 45 -35.20 -16.55 12.10
CA VAL A 45 -34.42 -15.47 11.48
C VAL A 45 -33.08 -15.32 12.21
N THR A 46 -33.13 -15.24 13.55
CA THR A 46 -31.92 -15.11 14.40
C THR A 46 -30.96 -16.30 14.28
N ARG A 47 -31.42 -17.46 13.80
CA ARG A 47 -30.58 -18.64 13.62
C ARG A 47 -29.80 -18.64 12.30
N LEU A 48 -30.41 -18.11 11.23
CA LEU A 48 -29.75 -17.94 9.93
C LEU A 48 -28.65 -16.88 9.96
N GLU A 49 -28.79 -15.84 10.80
CA GLU A 49 -27.74 -14.84 10.98
C GLU A 49 -26.55 -15.39 11.77
N SER A 50 -26.78 -16.25 12.78
CA SER A 50 -25.71 -16.86 13.60
C SER A 50 -24.87 -17.94 12.91
N GLU A 51 -25.35 -18.54 11.81
CA GLU A 51 -24.61 -19.60 11.11
C GLU A 51 -23.55 -19.05 10.12
N ASN A 52 -23.72 -17.80 9.65
CA ASN A 52 -22.79 -17.15 8.72
C ASN A 52 -21.45 -16.72 9.35
N GLU A 53 -21.36 -16.52 10.67
CA GLU A 53 -20.12 -16.14 11.36
C GLU A 53 -19.02 -17.22 11.31
N THR A 54 -19.34 -18.42 10.81
CA THR A 54 -18.43 -19.58 10.80
C THR A 54 -17.68 -19.81 9.48
N ARG A 55 -17.94 -19.00 8.43
CA ARG A 55 -17.44 -19.25 7.06
C ARG A 55 -16.72 -18.05 6.43
N THR A 56 -15.48 -18.30 6.04
CA THR A 56 -14.59 -17.32 5.38
C THR A 56 -14.48 -17.67 3.88
N ASN A 57 -14.45 -16.65 3.01
CA ASN A 57 -14.32 -16.84 1.56
C ASN A 57 -12.84 -16.85 1.15
N TYR A 58 -12.47 -17.71 0.20
CA TYR A 58 -11.11 -17.85 -0.30
C TYR A 58 -11.06 -17.89 -1.83
N ILE A 59 -10.11 -17.17 -2.40
CA ILE A 59 -9.74 -17.22 -3.82
C ILE A 59 -8.66 -18.28 -3.99
N ILE A 60 -8.96 -19.30 -4.79
CA ILE A 60 -8.02 -20.36 -5.18
C ILE A 60 -7.53 -20.05 -6.58
N ARG A 61 -6.24 -19.75 -6.75
CA ARG A 61 -5.68 -19.50 -8.09
C ARG A 61 -5.03 -20.75 -8.63
N PHE A 62 -5.08 -20.94 -9.95
CA PHE A 62 -4.62 -22.12 -10.66
C PHE A 62 -3.57 -21.74 -11.70
N LYS A 63 -2.61 -22.63 -11.93
CA LYS A 63 -1.50 -22.44 -12.88
C LYS A 63 -1.92 -22.53 -14.36
N GLN A 64 -3.22 -22.65 -14.66
CA GLN A 64 -3.78 -22.89 -16.00
C GLN A 64 -5.20 -22.32 -16.12
N TYR A 65 -5.50 -21.64 -17.24
CA TYR A 65 -6.86 -21.30 -17.63
C TYR A 65 -7.64 -22.55 -18.06
N LYS A 66 -8.79 -22.82 -17.42
CA LYS A 66 -9.74 -23.89 -17.77
C LYS A 66 -11.18 -23.46 -17.50
N PRO A 67 -12.20 -24.13 -18.08
CA PRO A 67 -13.58 -23.96 -17.62
C PRO A 67 -13.69 -24.11 -16.10
N ALA A 68 -14.44 -23.22 -15.44
CA ALA A 68 -14.56 -23.18 -13.98
C ALA A 68 -14.96 -24.55 -13.37
N LYS A 69 -15.82 -25.29 -14.08
CA LYS A 69 -16.25 -26.66 -13.75
C LYS A 69 -15.10 -27.66 -13.65
N ASP A 70 -14.05 -27.52 -14.46
CA ASP A 70 -12.92 -28.46 -14.48
C ASP A 70 -12.03 -28.27 -13.24
N HIS A 71 -11.83 -27.01 -12.83
CA HIS A 71 -11.16 -26.67 -11.56
C HIS A 71 -11.96 -27.13 -10.35
N ARG A 72 -13.28 -26.94 -10.38
CA ARG A 72 -14.20 -27.46 -9.35
C ARG A 72 -14.08 -28.98 -9.20
N ILE A 73 -14.22 -29.73 -10.31
CA ILE A 73 -14.08 -31.19 -10.31
C ILE A 73 -12.69 -31.63 -9.86
N TYR A 74 -11.64 -30.90 -10.24
CA TYR A 74 -10.28 -31.18 -9.77
C TYR A 74 -10.19 -31.09 -8.24
N LEU A 75 -10.69 -30.01 -7.62
CA LEU A 75 -10.73 -29.87 -6.16
C LEU A 75 -11.61 -30.95 -5.50
N GLU A 76 -12.83 -31.15 -5.96
CA GLU A 76 -13.76 -32.18 -5.45
C GLU A 76 -13.18 -33.61 -5.54
N SER A 77 -12.27 -33.86 -6.49
CA SER A 77 -11.60 -35.16 -6.67
C SER A 77 -10.31 -35.35 -5.86
N LYS A 78 -9.81 -34.29 -5.21
CA LYS A 78 -8.49 -34.26 -4.56
C LYS A 78 -8.51 -33.88 -3.08
N VAL A 79 -9.31 -32.90 -2.70
CA VAL A 79 -9.44 -32.44 -1.31
C VAL A 79 -10.34 -33.42 -0.55
N ARG A 80 -9.80 -34.07 0.48
CA ARG A 80 -10.53 -35.06 1.31
C ARG A 80 -11.11 -34.43 2.57
N SER A 81 -10.55 -33.31 3.01
CA SER A 81 -11.08 -32.50 4.10
C SER A 81 -12.49 -32.02 3.78
N GLY A 82 -13.40 -32.11 4.75
CA GLY A 82 -14.74 -31.52 4.66
C GLY A 82 -14.74 -30.04 5.05
N GLY A 83 -15.93 -29.46 5.26
CA GLY A 83 -16.06 -28.08 5.76
C GLY A 83 -15.73 -26.99 4.73
N TRP A 84 -15.85 -27.28 3.43
CA TRP A 84 -15.70 -26.29 2.36
C TRP A 84 -16.71 -26.54 1.24
N GLY A 85 -16.90 -25.54 0.38
CA GLY A 85 -17.71 -25.69 -0.83
C GLY A 85 -17.43 -24.61 -1.87
N TRP A 86 -17.63 -24.98 -3.14
CA TRP A 86 -17.45 -24.09 -4.28
C TRP A 86 -18.56 -23.05 -4.40
N ILE A 87 -18.19 -21.79 -4.58
CA ILE A 87 -19.11 -20.68 -4.86
C ILE A 87 -19.22 -20.52 -6.38
N GLU A 88 -20.40 -20.83 -6.94
CA GLU A 88 -20.64 -20.67 -8.37
C GLU A 88 -20.78 -19.19 -8.75
N ARG A 89 -19.92 -18.76 -9.69
CA ARG A 89 -19.84 -17.38 -10.18
C ARG A 89 -20.63 -17.27 -11.49
N ILE A 90 -21.84 -16.72 -11.43
CA ILE A 90 -22.80 -16.65 -12.54
C ILE A 90 -22.77 -15.23 -13.15
N ASN A 91 -21.90 -15.03 -14.15
CA ASN A 91 -21.68 -13.71 -14.78
C ASN A 91 -21.20 -13.89 -16.24
N PRO A 92 -20.87 -12.81 -16.98
CA PRO A 92 -20.41 -12.95 -18.37
C PRO A 92 -19.08 -13.71 -18.55
N ALA A 93 -18.21 -13.76 -17.52
CA ALA A 93 -16.93 -14.45 -17.56
C ALA A 93 -17.06 -15.98 -17.49
N THR A 94 -18.15 -16.52 -16.92
CA THR A 94 -18.42 -17.98 -16.82
C THR A 94 -18.42 -18.71 -18.18
N LYS A 95 -18.54 -17.97 -19.29
CA LYS A 95 -18.48 -18.49 -20.68
C LYS A 95 -17.05 -18.79 -21.17
N TYR A 96 -16.04 -18.29 -20.47
CA TYR A 96 -14.63 -18.38 -20.85
C TYR A 96 -13.84 -19.25 -19.85
N PRO A 97 -12.65 -19.72 -20.23
CA PRO A 97 -11.71 -20.27 -19.26
C PRO A 97 -11.37 -19.24 -18.17
N THR A 98 -11.14 -19.73 -16.95
CA THR A 98 -10.69 -18.94 -15.80
C THR A 98 -9.46 -19.59 -15.17
N ASP A 99 -8.62 -18.78 -14.55
CA ASP A 99 -7.46 -19.15 -13.76
C ASP A 99 -7.76 -19.24 -12.26
N PHE A 100 -8.98 -18.92 -11.80
CA PHE A 100 -9.31 -18.92 -10.37
C PHE A 100 -10.67 -19.55 -10.04
N GLY A 101 -10.85 -19.92 -8.78
CA GLY A 101 -12.10 -20.34 -8.17
C GLY A 101 -12.34 -19.59 -6.86
N VAL A 102 -13.56 -19.63 -6.35
CA VAL A 102 -13.89 -19.09 -5.02
C VAL A 102 -14.55 -20.19 -4.20
N LEU A 103 -14.09 -20.38 -2.98
CA LEU A 103 -14.64 -21.33 -2.00
C LEU A 103 -15.14 -20.56 -0.78
N TRP A 104 -16.13 -21.10 -0.07
CA TRP A 104 -16.25 -20.89 1.37
C TRP A 104 -15.53 -22.03 2.10
N ILE A 105 -14.91 -21.71 3.23
CA ILE A 105 -14.29 -22.68 4.14
C ILE A 105 -14.75 -22.38 5.57
N GLU A 106 -15.09 -23.42 6.33
CA GLU A 106 -15.49 -23.35 7.74
C GLU A 106 -14.25 -23.18 8.62
N GLU A 107 -14.29 -22.19 9.51
CA GLU A 107 -13.11 -21.77 10.28
C GLU A 107 -12.56 -22.89 11.20
N SER A 108 -13.41 -23.85 11.58
CA SER A 108 -13.05 -25.04 12.38
C SER A 108 -12.22 -26.10 11.62
N GLY A 109 -12.13 -26.02 10.29
CA GLY A 109 -11.35 -26.93 9.43
C GLY A 109 -10.30 -26.23 8.55
N LYS A 110 -10.24 -24.88 8.61
CA LYS A 110 -9.47 -23.99 7.74
C LYS A 110 -8.05 -24.45 7.41
N GLU A 111 -7.20 -24.65 8.42
CA GLU A 111 -5.79 -25.00 8.23
C GLU A 111 -5.61 -26.32 7.46
N ALA A 112 -6.44 -27.32 7.74
CA ALA A 112 -6.41 -28.62 7.08
C ALA A 112 -6.86 -28.53 5.62
N VAL A 113 -7.91 -27.75 5.33
CA VAL A 113 -8.43 -27.55 3.96
C VAL A 113 -7.44 -26.74 3.13
N VAL A 114 -7.01 -25.56 3.61
CA VAL A 114 -6.07 -24.68 2.89
C VAL A 114 -4.76 -25.43 2.64
N GLY A 115 -4.17 -26.04 3.67
CA GLY A 115 -2.95 -26.82 3.54
C GLY A 115 -3.10 -28.09 2.68
N GLU A 116 -4.30 -28.62 2.44
CA GLU A 116 -4.54 -29.68 1.45
C GLU A 116 -4.59 -29.12 0.02
N ILE A 117 -5.24 -27.96 -0.18
CA ILE A 117 -5.39 -27.29 -1.48
C ILE A 117 -4.04 -26.76 -2.00
N GLU A 118 -3.23 -26.12 -1.15
CA GLU A 118 -1.92 -25.56 -1.53
C GLU A 118 -0.91 -26.62 -2.01
N ARG A 119 -1.05 -27.87 -1.55
CA ARG A 119 -0.22 -29.00 -2.00
C ARG A 119 -0.62 -29.56 -3.36
N LEU A 120 -1.69 -29.08 -3.99
CA LEU A 120 -2.17 -29.57 -5.29
C LEU A 120 -1.37 -28.96 -6.45
N GLU A 121 -0.89 -29.82 -7.36
CA GLU A 121 0.00 -29.39 -8.46
C GLU A 121 -0.60 -28.27 -9.35
N MET A 122 -1.91 -28.27 -9.59
CA MET A 122 -2.57 -27.24 -10.39
C MET A 122 -2.80 -25.92 -9.64
N VAL A 123 -2.83 -25.91 -8.31
CA VAL A 123 -3.06 -24.69 -7.51
C VAL A 123 -1.80 -23.84 -7.50
N LYS A 124 -1.92 -22.52 -7.71
CA LYS A 124 -0.83 -21.56 -7.59
C LYS A 124 -0.65 -21.16 -6.13
N ASP A 125 -1.74 -20.77 -5.49
CA ASP A 125 -1.85 -20.26 -4.12
C ASP A 125 -3.32 -20.23 -3.67
N VAL A 126 -3.52 -19.98 -2.38
CA VAL A 126 -4.82 -19.78 -1.73
C VAL A 126 -4.77 -18.46 -0.97
N ASN A 127 -5.70 -17.55 -1.24
CA ASN A 127 -5.80 -16.24 -0.58
C ASN A 127 -7.21 -16.05 0.01
N VAL A 128 -7.33 -15.23 1.06
CA VAL A 128 -8.65 -14.76 1.53
C VAL A 128 -9.26 -13.86 0.46
N GLU A 129 -10.57 -13.92 0.25
CA GLU A 129 -11.26 -12.96 -0.62
C GLU A 129 -11.42 -11.62 0.09
N PHE A 130 -10.72 -10.58 -0.38
CA PHE A 130 -10.91 -9.22 0.13
C PHE A 130 -12.23 -8.61 -0.37
N LYS A 131 -12.73 -7.70 0.45
CA LYS A 131 -13.89 -6.84 0.20
C LYS A 131 -13.43 -5.38 0.18
N TYR A 132 -13.91 -4.63 -0.79
CA TYR A 132 -13.66 -3.20 -0.91
C TYR A 132 -14.90 -2.43 -0.46
N GLN A 133 -14.71 -1.26 0.15
CA GLN A 133 -15.78 -0.29 0.33
C GLN A 133 -15.29 1.08 -0.13
N ARG A 134 -15.90 1.63 -1.18
CA ARG A 134 -15.53 2.93 -1.74
C ARG A 134 -15.94 4.06 -0.80
N VAL A 135 -15.10 5.08 -0.70
CA VAL A 135 -15.42 6.38 -0.09
C VAL A 135 -15.54 7.40 -1.22
N LEU A 136 -16.62 8.19 -1.22
CA LEU A 136 -16.86 9.25 -2.22
C LEU A 136 -17.15 10.59 -1.53
N LEU A 137 -16.35 11.60 -1.87
CA LEU A 137 -16.47 12.95 -1.34
C LEU A 137 -17.59 13.73 -2.07
N GLY A 138 -18.77 13.78 -1.44
CA GLY A 138 -19.89 14.64 -1.83
C GLY A 138 -20.89 14.02 -2.83
N GLY A 139 -22.20 14.03 -2.58
CA GLY A 139 -22.94 14.53 -1.41
C GLY A 139 -24.46 14.37 -1.55
N SER A 140 -25.23 14.87 -0.56
CA SER A 140 -26.70 14.81 -0.43
C SER A 140 -27.31 13.48 0.05
N PHE A 141 -27.55 13.37 1.37
CA PHE A 141 -28.41 12.34 1.99
C PHE A 141 -29.79 12.92 2.35
N PRO A 142 -30.92 12.23 2.10
CA PRO A 142 -32.27 12.77 2.41
C PRO A 142 -32.65 12.82 3.91
N ASP A 143 -32.14 11.90 4.74
CA ASP A 143 -32.57 11.73 6.14
C ASP A 143 -31.43 11.96 7.14
N GLY A 144 -31.50 13.07 7.89
CA GLY A 144 -30.44 13.53 8.79
C GLY A 144 -30.32 12.76 10.10
N LYS A 145 -29.85 11.50 10.08
CA LYS A 145 -29.48 10.72 11.29
C LYS A 145 -28.17 9.96 11.10
N LYS A 146 -27.10 10.43 11.76
CA LYS A 146 -25.83 9.68 11.88
C LYS A 146 -26.07 8.34 12.61
N ARG A 147 -25.55 7.24 12.06
CA ARG A 147 -25.32 6.00 12.82
C ARG A 147 -23.91 6.04 13.42
N PRO A 148 -23.70 5.70 14.69
CA PRO A 148 -22.35 5.51 15.23
C PRO A 148 -21.76 4.18 14.73
N GLY A 149 -20.44 4.12 14.57
CA GLY A 149 -19.72 2.88 14.24
C GLY A 149 -19.53 2.60 12.75
N LYS A 150 -18.66 3.37 12.10
CA LYS A 150 -17.80 2.92 10.98
C LYS A 150 -16.50 3.73 11.02
N ILE A 151 -15.37 3.06 10.79
CA ILE A 151 -14.09 3.73 10.53
C ILE A 151 -14.20 4.38 9.14
N PHE A 152 -13.95 5.67 9.06
CA PHE A 152 -13.90 6.46 7.84
C PHE A 152 -12.84 7.55 8.03
N THR A 153 -11.88 7.59 7.11
CA THR A 153 -10.88 8.66 7.06
C THR A 153 -11.56 10.02 6.93
N SER A 154 -11.20 10.91 7.85
CA SER A 154 -11.55 12.33 7.91
C SER A 154 -10.45 12.97 8.77
N MET A 155 -9.82 14.06 8.36
CA MET A 155 -10.39 15.36 7.96
C MET A 155 -9.85 15.82 6.56
N SER A 156 -10.10 17.01 5.99
CA SER A 156 -10.62 18.27 6.54
C SER A 156 -11.53 19.04 5.58
N PHE A 157 -12.58 19.64 6.15
CA PHE A 157 -13.21 20.87 5.64
C PHE A 157 -13.18 21.86 6.79
N GLU A 158 -12.38 22.92 6.67
CA GLU A 158 -12.56 24.14 7.46
C GLU A 158 -12.95 25.27 6.52
N GLU A 159 -14.12 25.86 6.74
CA GLU A 159 -14.49 27.15 6.13
C GLU A 159 -13.75 28.25 6.88
N GLY A 160 -12.51 28.51 6.47
CA GLY A 160 -11.71 29.62 6.99
C GLY A 160 -12.40 30.96 6.71
N THR A 161 -13.02 31.55 7.73
CA THR A 161 -13.61 32.89 7.65
C THR A 161 -12.53 33.94 7.43
N GLU A 162 -12.72 34.81 6.44
CA GLU A 162 -11.74 35.81 6.02
C GLU A 162 -11.27 36.72 7.17
N SER A 163 -9.98 36.67 7.49
CA SER A 163 -9.30 37.61 8.39
C SER A 163 -8.48 38.62 7.60
N SER A 164 -9.17 39.61 7.00
CA SER A 164 -8.53 40.67 6.22
C SER A 164 -7.53 41.50 7.06
N PRO A 165 -6.26 41.65 6.63
CA PRO A 165 -5.39 42.68 7.18
C PRO A 165 -5.92 44.06 6.78
N MET A 166 -5.89 45.03 7.69
CA MET A 166 -6.34 46.40 7.40
C MET A 166 -5.41 47.07 6.37
N ALA A 167 -5.96 47.40 5.20
CA ALA A 167 -5.37 48.30 4.22
C ALA A 167 -6.29 49.51 4.01
N ASP A 168 -5.71 50.65 3.63
CA ASP A 168 -6.34 51.95 3.83
C ASP A 168 -7.51 52.26 2.87
N THR A 169 -8.43 53.10 3.34
CA THR A 169 -9.65 53.49 2.65
C THR A 169 -9.41 54.44 1.48
N SER A 170 -9.91 54.09 0.29
CA SER A 170 -10.17 55.07 -0.77
C SER A 170 -11.44 54.72 -1.56
N ASN A 171 -12.32 55.70 -1.72
CA ASN A 171 -13.63 55.52 -2.37
C ASN A 171 -13.50 55.62 -3.89
N THR A 172 -13.91 54.57 -4.63
CA THR A 172 -14.31 54.74 -6.05
C THR A 172 -15.50 53.85 -6.42
N THR A 173 -16.68 54.45 -6.53
CA THR A 173 -17.91 53.77 -6.96
C THR A 173 -18.04 53.77 -8.49
N LEU A 174 -17.59 52.70 -9.15
CA LEU A 174 -17.73 52.52 -10.60
C LEU A 174 -18.49 51.23 -10.96
N ASN A 175 -19.81 51.37 -11.09
CA ASN A 175 -20.75 50.29 -11.41
C ASN A 175 -20.74 49.96 -12.93
N TRP A 176 -19.76 49.19 -13.39
CA TRP A 176 -19.70 48.72 -14.79
C TRP A 176 -20.45 47.40 -15.00
N SER A 177 -21.73 47.55 -15.32
CA SER A 177 -22.54 46.69 -16.21
C SER A 177 -21.91 45.39 -16.75
N ARG A 178 -22.30 44.25 -16.15
CA ARG A 178 -22.60 42.96 -16.82
C ARG A 178 -21.97 42.73 -18.22
N HIS A 179 -20.66 42.54 -18.31
CA HIS A 179 -20.02 41.99 -19.53
C HIS A 179 -18.74 41.16 -19.22
N LEU A 180 -18.76 40.41 -18.13
CA LEU A 180 -17.82 39.32 -17.86
C LEU A 180 -18.58 38.01 -17.64
N LEU A 181 -19.15 37.49 -18.74
CA LEU A 181 -19.37 36.05 -18.86
C LEU A 181 -17.99 35.40 -18.98
N ALA A 182 -17.40 35.04 -17.85
CA ALA A 182 -16.31 34.08 -17.81
C ALA A 182 -16.87 32.74 -18.31
N GLN A 183 -16.80 32.54 -19.63
CA GLN A 183 -17.23 31.35 -20.32
C GLN A 183 -16.32 30.21 -19.83
N LYS A 184 -16.78 29.45 -18.82
CA LYS A 184 -16.00 28.38 -18.18
C LYS A 184 -15.37 27.48 -19.25
N THR A 185 -14.06 27.62 -19.44
CA THR A 185 -13.32 26.93 -20.49
C THR A 185 -13.44 25.44 -20.24
N GLN A 186 -13.85 24.66 -21.25
CA GLN A 186 -14.02 23.23 -21.06
C GLN A 186 -12.66 22.54 -20.92
N VAL A 187 -12.60 21.53 -20.06
CA VAL A 187 -11.39 20.72 -19.84
C VAL A 187 -10.82 20.15 -21.16
N THR A 188 -11.70 19.79 -22.10
CA THR A 188 -11.34 19.35 -23.44
C THR A 188 -10.69 20.45 -24.29
N SER A 189 -11.11 21.70 -24.16
CA SER A 189 -10.47 22.85 -24.80
C SER A 189 -9.17 23.26 -24.12
N MET A 190 -9.06 23.13 -22.79
CA MET A 190 -7.83 23.41 -22.04
C MET A 190 -6.66 22.49 -22.45
N PHE A 191 -6.95 21.25 -22.85
CA PHE A 191 -5.96 20.33 -23.46
C PHE A 191 -5.97 20.34 -25.01
N GLY A 192 -6.66 21.28 -25.67
CA GLY A 192 -6.64 21.42 -27.14
C GLY A 192 -7.25 20.25 -27.93
N ALA A 193 -8.16 19.47 -27.35
CA ALA A 193 -8.73 18.27 -27.99
C ALA A 193 -9.44 18.55 -29.33
N ASP A 194 -9.93 19.77 -29.51
CA ASP A 194 -10.54 20.22 -30.76
C ASP A 194 -9.55 20.23 -31.95
N HIS A 195 -8.24 20.37 -31.70
CA HIS A 195 -7.21 20.23 -32.75
C HIS A 195 -7.16 18.80 -33.32
N LEU A 196 -7.43 17.78 -32.50
CA LEU A 196 -7.50 16.39 -32.95
C LEU A 196 -8.88 16.07 -33.55
N TRP A 197 -9.96 16.63 -33.00
CA TRP A 197 -11.31 16.52 -33.59
C TRP A 197 -11.37 17.14 -35.00
N LYS A 198 -10.73 18.30 -35.21
CA LYS A 198 -10.56 18.94 -36.53
C LYS A 198 -9.79 18.07 -37.54
N LYS A 199 -8.89 17.19 -37.06
CA LYS A 199 -8.19 16.18 -37.88
C LYS A 199 -9.01 14.89 -38.10
N GLY A 200 -10.21 14.78 -37.53
CA GLY A 200 -11.10 13.62 -37.66
C GLY A 200 -10.88 12.51 -36.62
N TYR A 201 -9.99 12.71 -35.64
CA TYR A 201 -9.82 11.77 -34.52
C TYR A 201 -10.85 12.07 -33.44
N THR A 202 -11.67 11.08 -33.06
CA THR A 202 -12.76 11.27 -32.07
C THR A 202 -12.92 10.09 -31.10
N GLY A 203 -11.91 9.22 -30.98
CA GLY A 203 -12.02 7.96 -30.22
C GLY A 203 -12.60 6.79 -31.02
N ALA A 204 -12.88 6.99 -32.31
CA ALA A 204 -13.56 6.00 -33.15
C ALA A 204 -12.84 4.63 -33.19
N LYS A 205 -13.64 3.57 -33.04
CA LYS A 205 -13.21 2.16 -32.97
C LYS A 205 -12.27 1.83 -31.80
N VAL A 206 -12.22 2.62 -30.74
CA VAL A 206 -11.47 2.25 -29.51
C VAL A 206 -12.44 1.59 -28.53
N LYS A 207 -12.11 0.40 -28.01
CA LYS A 207 -12.89 -0.28 -26.96
C LYS A 207 -12.43 0.21 -25.58
N MET A 208 -13.32 0.88 -24.86
CA MET A 208 -13.03 1.46 -23.54
C MET A 208 -13.85 0.79 -22.45
N ALA A 209 -13.16 0.08 -21.54
CA ALA A 209 -13.78 -0.52 -20.37
C ALA A 209 -13.77 0.44 -19.17
N ILE A 210 -14.94 0.69 -18.58
CA ILE A 210 -15.12 1.58 -17.43
C ILE A 210 -15.58 0.74 -16.24
N PHE A 211 -14.68 0.57 -15.27
CA PHE A 211 -14.89 -0.21 -14.04
C PHE A 211 -15.32 0.75 -12.93
N ASP A 212 -16.63 0.84 -12.66
CA ASP A 212 -17.21 1.79 -11.69
C ASP A 212 -18.60 1.30 -11.21
N THR A 213 -19.51 2.21 -10.83
CA THR A 213 -20.89 1.94 -10.39
C THR A 213 -21.85 1.56 -11.53
N GLY A 214 -21.34 1.43 -12.77
CA GLY A 214 -22.10 1.19 -13.99
C GLY A 214 -22.34 2.47 -14.81
N ILE A 215 -23.24 2.41 -15.79
CA ILE A 215 -23.71 3.59 -16.57
C ILE A 215 -25.21 3.47 -16.80
N ARG A 216 -25.97 4.57 -16.73
CA ARG A 216 -27.40 4.59 -17.10
C ARG A 216 -27.62 4.35 -18.60
N ALA A 217 -28.54 3.45 -18.94
CA ALA A 217 -28.79 2.94 -20.30
C ALA A 217 -29.17 4.00 -21.33
N ASP A 218 -30.08 4.91 -20.97
CA ASP A 218 -30.78 5.85 -21.85
C ASP A 218 -30.20 7.28 -21.78
N HIS A 219 -28.99 7.42 -21.23
CA HIS A 219 -28.41 8.72 -20.94
C HIS A 219 -28.03 9.49 -22.24
N PRO A 220 -28.65 10.65 -22.54
CA PRO A 220 -28.61 11.26 -23.88
C PRO A 220 -27.24 11.80 -24.31
N HIS A 221 -26.26 11.82 -23.41
CA HIS A 221 -24.89 12.25 -23.71
C HIS A 221 -24.06 11.17 -24.43
N PHE A 222 -24.50 9.91 -24.51
CA PHE A 222 -23.73 8.80 -25.08
C PHE A 222 -24.36 8.27 -26.37
N ARG A 223 -23.53 8.00 -27.40
CA ARG A 223 -23.99 7.39 -28.67
C ARG A 223 -23.63 5.91 -28.82
N LYS A 224 -22.64 5.40 -28.08
CA LYS A 224 -22.05 4.07 -28.30
C LYS A 224 -21.76 3.34 -26.99
N ILE A 225 -22.77 3.16 -26.15
CA ILE A 225 -22.70 2.11 -25.13
C ILE A 225 -22.85 0.79 -25.88
N LYS A 226 -21.76 0.03 -26.03
CA LYS A 226 -21.77 -1.28 -26.69
C LYS A 226 -22.23 -2.37 -25.73
N GLU A 227 -21.81 -2.28 -24.47
CA GLU A 227 -22.13 -3.29 -23.47
C GLU A 227 -22.27 -2.68 -22.08
N ARG A 228 -23.11 -3.32 -21.27
CA ARG A 228 -23.30 -3.01 -19.84
C ARG A 228 -23.35 -4.34 -19.12
N THR A 229 -22.32 -4.63 -18.33
CA THR A 229 -22.19 -5.83 -17.51
C THR A 229 -22.28 -5.46 -16.04
N ASN A 230 -22.69 -6.43 -15.22
CA ASN A 230 -22.66 -6.33 -13.77
C ASN A 230 -21.96 -7.58 -13.24
N TRP A 231 -21.06 -7.34 -12.29
CA TRP A 231 -20.22 -8.34 -11.65
C TRP A 231 -20.61 -8.55 -10.18
N THR A 232 -21.52 -7.70 -9.68
CA THR A 232 -22.01 -7.70 -8.29
C THR A 232 -23.23 -8.61 -8.11
N ASN A 233 -23.54 -8.94 -6.85
CA ASN A 233 -24.71 -9.76 -6.51
C ASN A 233 -26.07 -9.01 -6.58
N GLU A 234 -26.11 -7.75 -7.01
CA GLU A 234 -27.36 -6.98 -7.16
C GLU A 234 -27.92 -7.09 -8.59
N ASP A 235 -29.22 -7.30 -8.75
CA ASP A 235 -29.86 -7.45 -10.08
C ASP A 235 -30.11 -6.08 -10.75
N THR A 236 -29.04 -5.37 -11.10
CA THR A 236 -29.09 -4.10 -11.83
C THR A 236 -27.88 -3.87 -12.74
N LEU A 237 -28.15 -3.34 -13.94
CA LEU A 237 -27.14 -2.79 -14.85
C LEU A 237 -27.06 -1.25 -14.77
N ASN A 238 -28.01 -0.61 -14.08
CA ASN A 238 -28.07 0.84 -13.94
C ASN A 238 -27.06 1.34 -12.91
N ASP A 239 -26.46 2.48 -13.22
CA ASP A 239 -25.78 3.32 -12.26
C ASP A 239 -26.83 4.09 -11.45
N ASN A 240 -26.98 3.76 -10.17
CA ASN A 240 -27.87 4.47 -9.25
C ASN A 240 -27.13 5.48 -8.37
N LEU A 241 -25.79 5.48 -8.40
CA LEU A 241 -24.91 6.38 -7.62
C LEU A 241 -24.45 7.60 -8.42
N GLY A 242 -24.36 7.48 -9.75
CA GLY A 242 -24.01 8.58 -10.66
C GLY A 242 -22.53 8.91 -10.72
N HIS A 243 -21.64 7.98 -10.35
CA HIS A 243 -20.19 8.15 -10.52
C HIS A 243 -19.72 7.59 -11.86
N GLY A 244 -20.00 6.31 -12.17
CA GLY A 244 -19.64 5.71 -13.47
C GLY A 244 -20.26 6.44 -14.67
N THR A 245 -21.49 6.95 -14.54
CA THR A 245 -22.11 7.84 -15.55
C THR A 245 -21.34 9.15 -15.73
N PHE A 246 -20.78 9.72 -14.65
CA PHE A 246 -19.97 10.94 -14.73
C PHE A 246 -18.60 10.67 -15.38
N VAL A 247 -17.92 9.60 -14.96
CA VAL A 247 -16.64 9.10 -15.51
C VAL A 247 -16.74 8.89 -17.02
N ALA A 248 -17.76 8.16 -17.47
CA ALA A 248 -18.06 8.00 -18.89
C ALA A 248 -18.41 9.32 -19.60
N GLY A 249 -19.01 10.28 -18.88
CA GLY A 249 -19.24 11.64 -19.35
C GLY A 249 -17.96 12.37 -19.72
N VAL A 250 -16.96 12.35 -18.85
CA VAL A 250 -15.64 12.96 -19.10
C VAL A 250 -14.91 12.26 -20.26
N ILE A 251 -15.00 10.94 -20.35
CA ILE A 251 -14.35 10.17 -21.44
C ILE A 251 -15.03 10.43 -22.80
N ALA A 252 -16.36 10.26 -22.91
CA ALA A 252 -17.06 10.15 -24.18
C ALA A 252 -18.45 10.85 -24.25
N GLY A 253 -18.75 11.74 -23.30
CA GLY A 253 -19.98 12.55 -23.32
C GLY A 253 -20.05 13.53 -24.49
N ARG A 254 -21.27 13.85 -24.96
CA ARG A 254 -21.51 14.71 -26.14
C ARG A 254 -22.33 15.97 -25.88
N ASN A 255 -22.59 16.33 -24.62
CA ASN A 255 -23.33 17.54 -24.29
C ASN A 255 -22.38 18.76 -24.44
N PRO A 256 -22.76 19.83 -25.18
CA PRO A 256 -21.98 21.05 -25.27
C PRO A 256 -21.64 21.74 -23.93
N GLU A 257 -22.28 21.40 -22.82
CA GLU A 257 -21.96 21.89 -21.47
C GLU A 257 -20.88 21.05 -20.75
N CYS A 258 -20.80 19.74 -21.03
CA CYS A 258 -19.81 18.81 -20.50
C CYS A 258 -19.40 17.81 -21.59
N LEU A 259 -18.57 18.30 -22.52
CA LEU A 259 -18.09 17.56 -23.67
C LEU A 259 -16.87 16.71 -23.29
N GLY A 260 -16.94 15.39 -23.58
CA GLY A 260 -15.86 14.44 -23.33
C GLY A 260 -14.87 14.32 -24.49
N PHE A 261 -13.66 13.85 -24.20
CA PHE A 261 -12.51 13.83 -25.12
C PHE A 261 -12.72 12.95 -26.37
N ALA A 262 -13.37 11.79 -26.20
CA ALA A 262 -13.37 10.68 -27.16
C ALA A 262 -14.82 10.25 -27.50
N SER A 263 -15.61 11.20 -27.99
CA SER A 263 -17.07 11.07 -28.15
C SER A 263 -17.60 9.96 -29.09
N ASP A 264 -16.74 9.31 -29.86
CA ASP A 264 -17.06 8.15 -30.73
C ASP A 264 -16.37 6.84 -30.32
N THR A 265 -15.76 6.81 -29.13
CA THR A 265 -15.29 5.59 -28.44
C THR A 265 -16.44 4.63 -28.14
N GLU A 266 -16.11 3.34 -28.09
CA GLU A 266 -17.04 2.26 -27.80
C GLU A 266 -17.00 1.93 -26.31
N ILE A 267 -18.08 2.26 -25.59
CA ILE A 267 -18.14 2.19 -24.13
C ILE A 267 -18.60 0.80 -23.69
N TYR A 268 -17.79 0.16 -22.86
CA TYR A 268 -18.07 -1.10 -22.17
C TYR A 268 -18.18 -0.80 -20.67
N ALA A 269 -19.40 -0.77 -20.14
CA ALA A 269 -19.69 -0.36 -18.77
C ALA A 269 -19.68 -1.57 -17.84
N PHE A 270 -18.66 -1.71 -16.98
CA PHE A 270 -18.53 -2.84 -16.07
C PHE A 270 -18.88 -2.37 -14.65
N ARG A 271 -20.10 -2.68 -14.19
CA ARG A 271 -20.53 -2.41 -12.81
C ARG A 271 -19.84 -3.41 -11.88
N VAL A 272 -18.88 -2.92 -11.10
CA VAL A 272 -18.12 -3.70 -10.10
C VAL A 272 -18.40 -3.27 -8.66
N PHE A 273 -19.15 -2.18 -8.45
CA PHE A 273 -19.61 -1.74 -7.12
C PHE A 273 -21.12 -1.87 -6.97
N THR A 274 -21.56 -2.28 -5.79
CA THR A 274 -22.97 -2.23 -5.37
C THR A 274 -23.43 -0.80 -5.10
N ASP A 275 -24.74 -0.60 -4.93
CA ASP A 275 -25.28 0.70 -4.48
C ASP A 275 -24.89 1.01 -3.02
N ALA A 276 -24.54 -0.03 -2.24
CA ALA A 276 -23.88 0.10 -0.94
C ALA A 276 -22.37 0.44 -1.04
N GLN A 277 -21.85 0.70 -2.25
CA GLN A 277 -20.43 1.00 -2.54
C GLN A 277 -19.45 -0.11 -2.15
N VAL A 278 -19.91 -1.37 -2.12
CA VAL A 278 -19.09 -2.56 -1.83
C VAL A 278 -18.66 -3.24 -3.14
N SER A 279 -17.44 -3.78 -3.16
CA SER A 279 -16.95 -4.72 -4.18
C SER A 279 -16.21 -5.89 -3.52
N TYR A 280 -15.83 -6.90 -4.29
CA TYR A 280 -14.99 -8.03 -3.87
C TYR A 280 -13.93 -8.33 -4.94
N THR A 281 -12.79 -8.87 -4.53
CA THR A 281 -11.67 -9.21 -5.43
C THR A 281 -12.11 -10.11 -6.58
N SER A 282 -12.91 -11.14 -6.31
CA SER A 282 -13.39 -12.06 -7.35
C SER A 282 -14.19 -11.36 -8.46
N TRP A 283 -14.90 -10.28 -8.16
CA TRP A 283 -15.65 -9.50 -9.14
C TRP A 283 -14.71 -8.72 -10.08
N PHE A 284 -13.60 -8.18 -9.54
CA PHE A 284 -12.53 -7.60 -10.36
C PHE A 284 -11.82 -8.65 -11.20
N LEU A 285 -11.45 -9.81 -10.63
CA LEU A 285 -10.78 -10.89 -11.37
C LEU A 285 -11.63 -11.41 -12.54
N ASP A 286 -12.95 -11.54 -12.37
CA ASP A 286 -13.85 -11.91 -13.46
C ASP A 286 -13.98 -10.81 -14.51
N ALA A 287 -14.17 -9.56 -14.09
CA ALA A 287 -14.26 -8.42 -14.99
C ALA A 287 -12.97 -8.20 -15.80
N PHE A 288 -11.80 -8.44 -15.20
CA PHE A 288 -10.50 -8.42 -15.86
C PHE A 288 -10.33 -9.61 -16.82
N ASN A 289 -10.64 -10.84 -16.41
CA ASN A 289 -10.63 -12.00 -17.31
C ASN A 289 -11.56 -11.81 -18.52
N TYR A 290 -12.71 -11.15 -18.33
CA TYR A 290 -13.62 -10.79 -19.42
C TYR A 290 -13.07 -9.66 -20.32
N ALA A 291 -12.41 -8.64 -19.76
CA ALA A 291 -11.74 -7.58 -20.54
C ALA A 291 -10.62 -8.14 -21.43
N ILE A 292 -9.86 -9.12 -20.92
CA ILE A 292 -8.84 -9.87 -21.69
C ILE A 292 -9.53 -10.69 -22.79
N ALA A 293 -10.55 -11.49 -22.44
CA ALA A 293 -11.25 -12.35 -23.40
C ALA A 293 -12.03 -11.59 -24.51
N THR A 294 -12.32 -10.30 -24.30
CA THR A 294 -12.98 -9.42 -25.29
C THR A 294 -12.01 -8.48 -26.02
N ASP A 295 -10.70 -8.57 -25.72
CA ASP A 295 -9.61 -7.78 -26.31
C ASP A 295 -9.88 -6.27 -26.22
N MET A 296 -10.05 -5.74 -25.01
CA MET A 296 -10.16 -4.28 -24.80
C MET A 296 -8.93 -3.51 -25.32
N ASP A 297 -9.06 -2.21 -25.55
CA ASP A 297 -7.91 -1.33 -25.86
C ASP A 297 -7.46 -0.57 -24.60
N VAL A 298 -8.42 0.01 -23.87
CA VAL A 298 -8.18 0.92 -22.75
C VAL A 298 -9.13 0.58 -21.58
N LEU A 299 -8.67 0.78 -20.35
CA LEU A 299 -9.40 0.51 -19.10
C LEU A 299 -9.17 1.65 -18.10
N ASN A 300 -10.25 2.20 -17.52
CA ASN A 300 -10.16 3.19 -16.43
C ASN A 300 -10.69 2.64 -15.11
N LEU A 301 -9.87 2.75 -14.06
CA LEU A 301 -10.23 2.52 -12.66
C LEU A 301 -10.21 3.87 -11.90
N SER A 302 -11.38 4.49 -11.74
CA SER A 302 -11.54 5.71 -10.94
C SER A 302 -11.62 5.41 -9.44
N ILE A 303 -10.77 4.48 -8.97
CA ILE A 303 -10.76 3.91 -7.62
C ILE A 303 -9.33 3.58 -7.19
N GLY A 304 -9.16 3.38 -5.88
CA GLY A 304 -8.01 2.69 -5.31
C GLY A 304 -8.20 2.47 -3.81
N GLY A 305 -7.22 1.81 -3.19
CA GLY A 305 -7.07 1.65 -1.74
C GLY A 305 -5.61 1.30 -1.40
N PRO A 306 -5.25 1.08 -0.13
CA PRO A 306 -3.93 0.58 0.29
C PRO A 306 -3.67 -0.90 -0.11
N ASP A 307 -4.39 -1.39 -1.12
CA ASP A 307 -4.51 -2.82 -1.43
C ASP A 307 -3.47 -3.31 -2.43
N TYR A 308 -2.21 -3.12 -2.09
CA TYR A 308 -1.10 -3.87 -2.69
C TYR A 308 -0.83 -5.20 -1.95
N LEU A 309 -1.70 -5.57 -1.00
CA LEU A 309 -1.67 -6.84 -0.27
C LEU A 309 -2.51 -7.95 -0.94
N ASP A 310 -3.58 -7.61 -1.67
CA ASP A 310 -4.31 -8.58 -2.48
C ASP A 310 -3.47 -9.02 -3.70
N LEU A 311 -2.61 -10.01 -3.47
CA LEU A 311 -1.79 -10.65 -4.52
C LEU A 311 -2.63 -11.22 -5.69
N PRO A 312 -3.85 -11.77 -5.48
CA PRO A 312 -4.80 -12.02 -6.56
C PRO A 312 -5.06 -10.82 -7.47
N PHE A 313 -5.43 -9.65 -6.93
CA PHE A 313 -5.70 -8.41 -7.65
C PHE A 313 -4.44 -7.86 -8.33
N VAL A 314 -3.34 -7.70 -7.57
CA VAL A 314 -2.08 -7.11 -8.06
C VAL A 314 -1.51 -7.89 -9.25
N GLU A 315 -1.40 -9.22 -9.17
CA GLU A 315 -0.89 -10.00 -10.31
C GLU A 315 -1.86 -10.05 -11.49
N LYS A 316 -3.17 -9.87 -11.27
CA LYS A 316 -4.15 -9.74 -12.37
C LYS A 316 -4.01 -8.40 -13.10
N VAL A 317 -3.60 -7.33 -12.41
CA VAL A 317 -3.21 -6.04 -13.01
C VAL A 317 -1.98 -6.20 -13.91
N TRP A 318 -1.02 -7.04 -13.54
CA TRP A 318 0.13 -7.37 -14.41
C TRP A 318 -0.30 -8.21 -15.64
N GLU A 319 -1.23 -9.15 -15.47
CA GLU A 319 -1.72 -9.98 -16.59
C GLU A 319 -2.59 -9.21 -17.60
N ILE A 320 -3.47 -8.32 -17.13
CA ILE A 320 -4.30 -7.52 -18.03
C ILE A 320 -3.47 -6.49 -18.80
N THR A 321 -2.48 -5.85 -18.16
CA THR A 321 -1.53 -4.98 -18.87
C THR A 321 -0.66 -5.79 -19.85
N ALA A 322 -0.14 -6.96 -19.45
CA ALA A 322 0.56 -7.90 -20.36
C ALA A 322 -0.28 -8.28 -21.61
N SER A 323 -1.60 -8.26 -21.50
CA SER A 323 -2.56 -8.54 -22.58
C SER A 323 -2.80 -7.35 -23.54
N ASN A 324 -1.87 -6.39 -23.62
CA ASN A 324 -1.97 -5.18 -24.45
C ASN A 324 -3.19 -4.28 -24.14
N ILE A 325 -3.66 -4.27 -22.88
CA ILE A 325 -4.73 -3.37 -22.42
C ILE A 325 -4.10 -2.23 -21.62
N ILE A 326 -4.34 -0.99 -22.05
CA ILE A 326 -3.79 0.21 -21.40
C ILE A 326 -4.65 0.56 -20.19
N MET A 327 -4.09 0.44 -18.98
CA MET A 327 -4.78 0.78 -17.73
C MET A 327 -4.43 2.19 -17.25
N VAL A 328 -5.47 2.99 -16.97
CA VAL A 328 -5.39 4.31 -16.35
C VAL A 328 -6.12 4.26 -15.00
N SER A 329 -5.52 4.80 -13.94
CA SER A 329 -6.07 4.74 -12.58
C SER A 329 -5.84 6.01 -11.78
N ALA A 330 -6.77 6.32 -10.88
CA ALA A 330 -6.70 7.46 -9.97
C ALA A 330 -5.67 7.22 -8.84
N ILE A 331 -4.77 8.19 -8.58
CA ILE A 331 -3.67 7.99 -7.63
C ILE A 331 -4.10 7.93 -6.14
N GLY A 332 -5.28 8.48 -5.81
CA GLY A 332 -5.78 8.57 -4.43
C GLY A 332 -6.35 9.96 -4.10
N ASN A 333 -7.12 10.07 -3.02
CA ASN A 333 -7.73 11.35 -2.58
C ASN A 333 -7.26 11.72 -1.16
N ASP A 334 -6.12 11.18 -0.75
CA ASP A 334 -5.64 11.11 0.63
C ASP A 334 -4.43 12.03 0.85
N GLY A 335 -4.18 12.94 -0.11
CA GLY A 335 -3.30 14.09 0.06
C GLY A 335 -3.85 15.10 1.07
N PRO A 336 -3.01 16.03 1.58
CA PRO A 336 -1.72 16.45 1.01
C PRO A 336 -0.49 15.74 1.61
N LEU A 337 -0.67 14.64 2.34
CA LEU A 337 0.46 13.89 2.93
C LEU A 337 1.19 13.06 1.86
N TYR A 338 2.49 12.79 2.11
CA TYR A 338 3.35 11.97 1.26
C TYR A 338 3.25 10.48 1.63
N GLY A 339 3.54 9.59 0.68
CA GLY A 339 3.38 8.13 0.85
C GLY A 339 1.94 7.63 0.67
N THR A 340 0.98 8.50 0.35
CA THR A 340 -0.48 8.26 0.37
C THR A 340 -1.05 7.62 -0.92
N LEU A 341 -0.21 6.95 -1.70
CA LEU A 341 -0.58 6.38 -3.00
C LEU A 341 -1.50 5.17 -2.85
N ASN A 342 -2.53 5.08 -3.71
CA ASN A 342 -3.44 3.95 -3.74
C ASN A 342 -3.17 2.98 -4.90
N ASN A 343 -3.34 1.69 -4.63
CA ASN A 343 -3.31 0.62 -5.63
C ASN A 343 -4.61 0.61 -6.47
N PRO A 344 -4.55 0.39 -7.80
CA PRO A 344 -3.39 -0.01 -8.61
C PRO A 344 -2.63 1.15 -9.27
N ALA A 345 -2.90 2.41 -8.93
CA ALA A 345 -2.26 3.57 -9.56
C ALA A 345 -0.79 3.77 -9.16
N ASP A 346 -0.36 3.18 -8.06
CA ASP A 346 1.04 3.04 -7.62
C ASP A 346 1.88 2.10 -8.49
N GLN A 347 1.27 1.14 -9.19
CA GLN A 347 1.97 0.09 -9.95
C GLN A 347 2.66 0.65 -11.21
N SER A 348 3.85 0.14 -11.58
CA SER A 348 4.64 0.71 -12.69
C SER A 348 3.99 0.56 -14.06
N ASP A 349 3.25 -0.51 -14.35
CA ASP A 349 2.61 -0.72 -15.67
C ASP A 349 1.27 0.02 -15.82
N VAL A 350 0.71 0.55 -14.72
CA VAL A 350 -0.53 1.35 -14.70
C VAL A 350 -0.21 2.84 -14.79
N ILE A 351 -0.94 3.58 -15.63
CA ILE A 351 -0.84 5.04 -15.71
C ILE A 351 -1.59 5.63 -14.50
N GLY A 352 -0.85 6.01 -13.47
CA GLY A 352 -1.36 6.59 -12.23
C GLY A 352 -1.48 8.11 -12.35
N VAL A 353 -2.68 8.64 -12.13
CA VAL A 353 -3.04 10.04 -12.45
C VAL A 353 -3.34 10.83 -11.18
N GLY A 354 -2.55 11.89 -10.95
CA GLY A 354 -2.81 12.88 -9.91
C GLY A 354 -3.70 14.04 -10.37
N GLY A 355 -4.21 14.80 -9.39
CA GLY A 355 -5.19 15.87 -9.60
C GLY A 355 -4.59 17.26 -9.43
N ILE A 356 -4.83 18.13 -10.40
CA ILE A 356 -4.57 19.58 -10.33
C ILE A 356 -5.88 20.37 -10.42
N ASP A 357 -5.85 21.65 -10.02
CA ASP A 357 -6.90 22.61 -10.31
C ASP A 357 -6.64 23.45 -11.57
N ASN A 358 -7.56 24.36 -11.88
CA ASN A 358 -7.57 25.10 -13.15
C ASN A 358 -6.45 26.15 -13.26
N ASP A 359 -5.74 26.43 -12.16
CA ASP A 359 -4.61 27.34 -12.09
C ASP A 359 -3.27 26.57 -12.13
N ASP A 360 -3.30 25.30 -12.57
CA ASP A 360 -2.17 24.34 -12.64
C ASP A 360 -1.52 24.00 -11.27
N HIS A 361 -2.18 24.26 -10.13
CA HIS A 361 -1.70 23.84 -8.81
C HIS A 361 -2.11 22.39 -8.48
N ILE A 362 -1.27 21.66 -7.73
CA ILE A 362 -1.61 20.35 -7.15
C ILE A 362 -2.83 20.51 -6.23
N ALA A 363 -3.91 19.79 -6.53
CA ALA A 363 -5.10 19.84 -5.70
C ALA A 363 -4.81 19.19 -4.34
N SER A 364 -5.27 19.80 -3.25
CA SER A 364 -4.91 19.38 -1.88
C SER A 364 -5.19 17.91 -1.57
N PHE A 365 -6.29 17.37 -2.12
CA PHE A 365 -6.66 15.95 -1.97
C PHE A 365 -5.77 14.99 -2.77
N SER A 366 -4.99 15.44 -3.76
CA SER A 366 -4.23 14.53 -4.62
C SER A 366 -3.15 13.82 -3.81
N SER A 367 -3.26 12.50 -3.67
CA SER A 367 -2.23 11.68 -3.03
C SER A 367 -0.86 11.87 -3.66
N ARG A 368 0.19 11.77 -2.84
CA ARG A 368 1.59 12.08 -3.20
C ARG A 368 2.49 10.88 -2.94
N GLY A 369 3.52 10.73 -3.76
CA GLY A 369 4.52 9.67 -3.64
C GLY A 369 5.48 9.90 -2.46
N MET A 370 6.63 9.24 -2.43
CA MET A 370 7.03 8.12 -3.29
C MET A 370 6.21 6.85 -3.02
N SER A 371 6.35 5.79 -3.84
CA SER A 371 5.66 4.52 -3.56
C SER A 371 6.21 3.83 -2.31
N THR A 372 5.34 3.53 -1.35
CA THR A 372 5.70 2.95 -0.05
C THR A 372 6.16 1.49 -0.14
N TRP A 373 5.75 0.75 -1.19
CA TRP A 373 6.09 -0.67 -1.39
C TRP A 373 7.60 -0.97 -1.38
N GLU A 374 8.44 -0.04 -1.90
CA GLU A 374 9.90 -0.18 -1.97
C GLU A 374 10.67 0.47 -0.81
N LEU A 375 10.03 1.19 0.12
CA LEU A 375 10.71 1.82 1.26
C LEU A 375 11.53 0.85 2.13
N PRO A 376 11.13 -0.42 2.35
CA PRO A 376 11.98 -1.43 3.01
C PRO A 376 13.27 -1.79 2.25
N HIS A 377 13.52 -1.20 1.08
CA HIS A 377 14.76 -1.30 0.31
C HIS A 377 15.40 0.08 0.08
N GLY A 378 14.97 1.07 0.87
CA GLY A 378 15.52 2.40 1.04
C GLY A 378 14.68 3.53 0.43
N TYR A 379 14.15 3.37 -0.79
CA TYR A 379 13.44 4.45 -1.51
C TYR A 379 12.32 3.92 -2.42
N GLY A 380 11.19 4.65 -2.43
CA GLY A 380 10.10 4.46 -3.39
C GLY A 380 10.42 4.92 -4.82
N ARG A 381 9.51 4.58 -5.75
CA ARG A 381 9.50 5.06 -7.14
C ARG A 381 8.79 6.41 -7.26
N VAL A 382 9.07 7.11 -8.36
CA VAL A 382 8.36 8.35 -8.75
C VAL A 382 6.93 8.01 -9.19
N LYS A 383 5.96 8.54 -8.45
CA LYS A 383 4.51 8.47 -8.72
C LYS A 383 3.84 9.75 -8.17
N PRO A 384 2.74 10.28 -8.76
CA PRO A 384 2.01 9.79 -9.95
C PRO A 384 2.89 9.79 -11.21
N ASP A 385 2.41 9.19 -12.31
CA ASP A 385 3.13 9.28 -13.60
C ASP A 385 2.96 10.68 -14.21
N VAL A 386 1.73 11.21 -14.13
CA VAL A 386 1.30 12.50 -14.69
C VAL A 386 0.15 13.08 -13.85
N VAL A 387 -0.12 14.38 -14.00
CA VAL A 387 -1.31 15.04 -13.42
C VAL A 387 -2.26 15.58 -14.49
N ALA A 388 -3.54 15.71 -14.14
CA ALA A 388 -4.57 16.30 -14.98
C ALA A 388 -5.63 17.03 -14.15
N TYR A 389 -6.41 17.91 -14.80
CA TYR A 389 -7.47 18.68 -14.15
C TYR A 389 -8.47 17.75 -13.45
N GLY A 390 -8.50 17.84 -12.12
CA GLY A 390 -9.29 17.01 -11.21
C GLY A 390 -10.15 17.82 -10.24
N ARG A 391 -10.13 19.15 -10.30
CA ARG A 391 -10.98 20.04 -9.48
C ARG A 391 -12.06 20.72 -10.34
N ASP A 392 -13.29 20.64 -9.88
CA ASP A 392 -14.47 21.31 -10.46
C ASP A 392 -14.75 20.98 -11.93
N ILE A 393 -14.53 19.72 -12.32
CA ILE A 393 -14.68 19.27 -13.70
C ILE A 393 -16.15 18.96 -14.02
N MET A 394 -16.63 19.53 -15.12
CA MET A 394 -17.99 19.31 -15.60
C MET A 394 -18.11 17.97 -16.35
N GLY A 395 -18.94 17.06 -15.83
CA GLY A 395 -19.23 15.76 -16.42
C GLY A 395 -20.72 15.40 -16.36
N SER A 396 -21.10 14.26 -16.93
CA SER A 396 -22.51 13.85 -17.05
C SER A 396 -23.19 13.61 -15.70
N LYS A 397 -24.38 14.17 -15.49
CA LYS A 397 -25.21 13.94 -14.31
C LYS A 397 -26.25 12.85 -14.59
N ILE A 398 -26.23 11.80 -13.77
CA ILE A 398 -27.15 10.63 -13.79
C ILE A 398 -28.56 10.91 -14.34
N SER A 399 -29.25 11.96 -13.89
CA SER A 399 -30.60 12.32 -14.32
C SER A 399 -30.70 12.84 -15.77
N THR A 400 -29.89 13.84 -16.11
CA THR A 400 -29.80 14.61 -17.36
C THR A 400 -28.89 15.82 -17.11
N GLY A 401 -28.27 16.35 -18.16
CA GLY A 401 -27.40 17.52 -18.05
C GLY A 401 -26.09 17.21 -17.34
N CYS A 402 -25.42 18.24 -16.85
CA CYS A 402 -24.07 18.14 -16.31
C CYS A 402 -24.01 18.41 -14.79
N LYS A 403 -22.96 17.93 -14.12
CA LYS A 403 -22.59 18.29 -12.74
C LYS A 403 -21.08 18.56 -12.66
N SER A 404 -20.66 19.35 -11.68
CA SER A 404 -19.25 19.44 -11.25
C SER A 404 -18.94 18.26 -10.31
N LEU A 405 -17.70 17.76 -10.33
CA LEU A 405 -17.08 16.96 -9.26
C LEU A 405 -15.59 17.29 -9.14
N SER A 406 -15.00 16.93 -8.01
CA SER A 406 -13.56 17.00 -7.73
C SER A 406 -13.03 15.65 -7.22
N GLY A 407 -11.78 15.33 -7.50
CA GLY A 407 -11.07 14.12 -7.05
C GLY A 407 -10.10 13.58 -8.12
N THR A 408 -9.14 12.75 -7.74
CA THR A 408 -8.28 12.04 -8.71
C THR A 408 -9.06 10.97 -9.49
N SER A 409 -10.18 10.49 -8.92
CA SER A 409 -11.22 9.72 -9.61
C SER A 409 -11.87 10.47 -10.79
N VAL A 410 -11.72 11.81 -10.83
CA VAL A 410 -12.15 12.73 -11.90
C VAL A 410 -10.99 13.06 -12.86
N ALA A 411 -9.75 13.17 -12.36
CA ALA A 411 -8.56 13.34 -13.20
C ALA A 411 -8.24 12.08 -14.05
N SER A 412 -8.40 10.87 -13.50
CA SER A 412 -8.20 9.60 -14.22
C SER A 412 -8.99 9.52 -15.54
N PRO A 413 -10.31 9.80 -15.60
CA PRO A 413 -11.06 9.77 -16.85
C PRO A 413 -10.77 10.92 -17.81
N VAL A 414 -10.18 12.04 -17.37
CA VAL A 414 -9.60 13.05 -18.27
C VAL A 414 -8.46 12.42 -19.06
N VAL A 415 -7.51 11.77 -18.37
CA VAL A 415 -6.38 11.08 -19.01
C VAL A 415 -6.85 9.87 -19.81
N ALA A 416 -7.81 9.07 -19.33
CA ALA A 416 -8.36 7.95 -20.09
C ALA A 416 -9.11 8.41 -21.37
N GLY A 417 -9.75 9.58 -21.33
CA GLY A 417 -10.33 10.24 -22.51
C GLY A 417 -9.26 10.69 -23.51
N ILE A 418 -8.17 11.30 -23.03
CA ILE A 418 -6.97 11.64 -23.81
C ILE A 418 -6.37 10.37 -24.45
N VAL A 419 -6.17 9.29 -23.69
CA VAL A 419 -5.67 8.00 -24.19
C VAL A 419 -6.61 7.42 -25.25
N CYS A 420 -7.93 7.43 -25.05
CA CYS A 420 -8.87 6.96 -26.08
C CYS A 420 -8.78 7.78 -27.39
N LEU A 421 -8.56 9.09 -27.28
CA LEU A 421 -8.37 9.98 -28.42
C LEU A 421 -7.04 9.67 -29.14
N LEU A 422 -5.94 9.50 -28.40
CA LEU A 422 -4.61 9.12 -28.91
C LEU A 422 -4.59 7.72 -29.55
N VAL A 423 -5.23 6.71 -28.96
CA VAL A 423 -5.37 5.36 -29.56
C VAL A 423 -6.12 5.43 -30.90
N SER A 424 -7.05 6.39 -31.06
CA SER A 424 -7.76 6.59 -32.33
C SER A 424 -6.92 7.22 -33.45
N VAL A 425 -5.73 7.76 -33.12
CA VAL A 425 -4.77 8.32 -34.09
C VAL A 425 -4.08 7.20 -34.87
N ILE A 426 -3.74 6.10 -34.20
CA ILE A 426 -3.07 4.96 -34.81
C ILE A 426 -4.10 4.11 -35.58
N PRO A 427 -3.88 3.82 -36.88
CA PRO A 427 -4.75 2.97 -37.66
C PRO A 427 -4.92 1.60 -37.00
N GLU A 428 -6.16 1.14 -36.89
CA GLU A 428 -6.61 -0.11 -36.25
C GLU A 428 -5.67 -1.30 -36.52
N ALA A 429 -5.34 -1.55 -37.78
CA ALA A 429 -4.48 -2.66 -38.23
C ALA A 429 -2.99 -2.56 -37.83
N ARG A 430 -2.55 -1.47 -37.17
CA ARG A 430 -1.20 -1.31 -36.60
C ARG A 430 -1.22 -1.00 -35.09
N ARG A 431 -2.38 -0.99 -34.44
CA ARG A 431 -2.49 -0.58 -33.03
C ARG A 431 -1.70 -1.50 -32.11
N LYS A 432 -1.96 -2.81 -32.14
CA LYS A 432 -1.33 -3.78 -31.22
C LYS A 432 0.17 -4.03 -31.52
N ASP A 433 0.71 -3.48 -32.62
CA ASP A 433 2.15 -3.52 -32.97
C ASP A 433 2.94 -2.32 -32.39
N LEU A 434 2.27 -1.19 -32.17
CA LEU A 434 2.86 0.10 -31.80
C LEU A 434 2.40 0.61 -30.43
N LEU A 435 1.17 0.29 -30.03
CA LEU A 435 0.52 0.71 -28.79
C LEU A 435 0.40 -0.46 -27.82
N ASN A 436 0.92 -0.22 -26.62
CA ASN A 436 0.95 -1.08 -25.44
C ASN A 436 1.08 -0.16 -24.20
N PRO A 437 0.95 -0.68 -22.96
CA PRO A 437 1.05 0.15 -21.76
C PRO A 437 2.32 1.00 -21.66
N ALA A 438 3.49 0.44 -22.00
CA ALA A 438 4.75 1.21 -21.98
C ALA A 438 4.77 2.33 -23.02
N SER A 439 4.45 2.07 -24.29
CA SER A 439 4.49 3.07 -25.38
C SER A 439 3.49 4.22 -25.16
N MET A 440 2.30 3.95 -24.64
CA MET A 440 1.36 5.00 -24.24
C MET A 440 1.89 5.79 -23.04
N LYS A 441 2.43 5.12 -22.02
CA LYS A 441 3.05 5.80 -20.86
C LYS A 441 4.24 6.67 -21.30
N GLN A 442 5.11 6.17 -22.16
CA GLN A 442 6.24 6.89 -22.76
C GLN A 442 5.76 8.20 -23.38
N ALA A 443 4.77 8.17 -24.27
CA ALA A 443 4.24 9.37 -24.89
C ALA A 443 3.65 10.38 -23.87
N LEU A 444 2.97 9.89 -22.84
CA LEU A 444 2.38 10.75 -21.81
C LEU A 444 3.43 11.38 -20.86
N VAL A 445 4.48 10.66 -20.47
CA VAL A 445 5.53 11.20 -19.57
C VAL A 445 6.62 11.97 -20.31
N GLU A 446 6.96 11.58 -21.54
CA GLU A 446 7.95 12.27 -22.38
C GLU A 446 7.35 13.55 -23.00
N GLY A 447 6.03 13.63 -23.13
CA GLY A 447 5.29 14.82 -23.59
C GLY A 447 4.62 15.65 -22.48
N ALA A 448 4.89 15.39 -21.20
CA ALA A 448 4.26 16.13 -20.10
C ALA A 448 4.81 17.56 -19.95
N ALA A 449 3.92 18.52 -19.71
CA ALA A 449 4.25 19.88 -19.34
C ALA A 449 4.56 19.96 -17.83
N LYS A 450 5.85 19.93 -17.49
CA LYS A 450 6.34 20.13 -16.12
C LYS A 450 5.81 21.44 -15.52
N LEU A 451 5.26 21.34 -14.32
CA LEU A 451 4.71 22.45 -13.53
C LEU A 451 5.77 23.12 -12.67
N SER A 452 5.59 24.41 -12.38
CA SER A 452 6.46 25.18 -11.48
C SER A 452 5.91 25.14 -10.04
N GLY A 453 6.75 24.76 -9.07
CA GLY A 453 6.38 24.70 -7.65
C GLY A 453 6.33 23.29 -7.03
N PRO A 454 5.62 22.30 -7.60
CA PRO A 454 5.54 20.97 -7.00
C PRO A 454 6.72 20.06 -7.38
N ASN A 455 7.07 19.11 -6.52
CA ASN A 455 8.16 18.15 -6.78
C ASN A 455 7.70 16.90 -7.57
N MET A 456 8.65 16.09 -8.05
CA MET A 456 8.35 14.92 -8.89
C MET A 456 7.42 13.88 -8.22
N TYR A 457 7.38 13.80 -6.89
CA TYR A 457 6.46 12.92 -6.15
C TYR A 457 5.06 13.53 -5.96
N GLU A 458 4.85 14.80 -6.34
CA GLU A 458 3.54 15.43 -6.40
C GLU A 458 3.00 15.48 -7.84
N GLN A 459 3.83 15.90 -8.80
CA GLN A 459 3.40 16.13 -10.19
C GLN A 459 3.72 14.99 -11.18
N GLY A 460 4.55 14.02 -10.79
CA GLY A 460 5.10 13.05 -11.74
C GLY A 460 5.96 13.74 -12.80
N ALA A 461 5.70 13.44 -14.07
CA ALA A 461 6.29 14.16 -15.20
C ALA A 461 5.72 15.57 -15.42
N GLY A 462 4.59 15.91 -14.78
CA GLY A 462 3.85 17.15 -14.97
C GLY A 462 2.45 16.96 -15.54
N ARG A 463 1.84 18.06 -16.01
CA ARG A 463 0.51 18.06 -16.62
C ARG A 463 0.55 17.42 -18.00
N VAL A 464 -0.38 16.51 -18.31
CA VAL A 464 -0.45 15.86 -19.63
C VAL A 464 -0.62 16.88 -20.75
N ASP A 465 0.26 16.89 -21.75
CA ASP A 465 0.00 17.59 -23.02
C ASP A 465 -0.49 16.60 -24.10
N LEU A 466 -1.71 16.80 -24.57
CA LEU A 466 -2.35 15.97 -25.60
C LEU A 466 -1.70 16.13 -26.97
N LEU A 467 -1.17 17.32 -27.29
CA LEU A 467 -0.64 17.66 -28.60
C LEU A 467 0.80 17.16 -28.76
N GLU A 468 1.62 17.27 -27.71
CA GLU A 468 2.96 16.69 -27.72
C GLU A 468 2.90 15.16 -27.66
N SER A 469 2.07 14.57 -26.79
CA SER A 469 1.79 13.12 -26.79
C SER A 469 1.33 12.61 -28.16
N TYR A 470 0.58 13.42 -28.92
CA TYR A 470 0.13 13.11 -30.27
C TYR A 470 1.28 13.12 -31.29
N GLU A 471 2.17 14.11 -31.27
CA GLU A 471 3.33 14.18 -32.18
C GLU A 471 4.38 13.09 -31.86
N ILE A 472 4.57 12.76 -30.57
CA ILE A 472 5.35 11.60 -30.13
C ILE A 472 4.75 10.31 -30.72
N LEU A 473 3.47 9.98 -30.45
CA LEU A 473 2.85 8.74 -30.95
C LEU A 473 2.79 8.65 -32.48
N LYS A 474 2.64 9.78 -33.17
CA LYS A 474 2.66 9.89 -34.64
C LYS A 474 4.02 9.56 -35.25
N SER A 475 5.11 9.77 -34.51
CA SER A 475 6.49 9.47 -34.90
C SER A 475 7.10 8.27 -34.16
N TYR A 476 6.33 7.63 -33.26
CA TYR A 476 6.82 6.61 -32.34
C TYR A 476 7.29 5.35 -33.05
N HIS A 477 8.45 4.86 -32.61
CA HIS A 477 9.01 3.57 -32.98
C HIS A 477 9.22 2.78 -31.68
N PRO A 478 8.85 1.48 -31.61
CA PRO A 478 8.97 0.67 -30.39
C PRO A 478 10.37 0.73 -29.77
N ARG A 479 10.47 1.33 -28.59
CA ARG A 479 11.76 1.62 -27.92
C ARG A 479 11.69 1.43 -26.40
N ALA A 480 12.86 1.28 -25.78
CA ALA A 480 12.99 1.44 -24.34
C ALA A 480 13.43 2.88 -24.00
N SER A 481 12.90 3.43 -22.90
CA SER A 481 13.34 4.69 -22.29
C SER A 481 13.35 4.59 -20.76
N ILE A 482 13.81 5.63 -20.06
CA ILE A 482 13.92 5.69 -18.60
C ILE A 482 13.16 6.93 -18.12
N PHE A 483 12.37 6.76 -17.06
CA PHE A 483 11.62 7.83 -16.40
C PHE A 483 12.02 8.00 -14.92
N PRO A 484 12.33 9.23 -14.47
CA PRO A 484 12.65 10.40 -15.30
C PRO A 484 13.92 10.18 -16.13
N SER A 485 14.05 10.90 -17.24
CA SER A 485 15.20 10.81 -18.16
C SER A 485 16.39 11.69 -17.75
N ILE A 486 16.16 12.64 -16.84
CA ILE A 486 17.15 13.57 -16.29
C ILE A 486 16.96 13.61 -14.77
N LEU A 487 18.07 13.57 -14.02
CA LEU A 487 18.12 13.88 -12.59
C LEU A 487 19.14 15.02 -12.35
N ASP A 488 18.64 16.24 -12.17
CA ASP A 488 19.43 17.44 -11.89
C ASP A 488 19.24 17.91 -10.45
N TYR A 489 20.31 17.89 -9.65
CA TYR A 489 20.34 18.32 -8.24
C TYR A 489 20.23 19.85 -8.07
N ASN A 490 20.19 20.64 -9.14
CA ASN A 490 19.91 22.07 -9.06
C ASN A 490 18.45 22.43 -9.40
N ASP A 491 17.69 21.47 -9.94
CA ASP A 491 16.28 21.64 -10.33
C ASP A 491 15.32 21.59 -9.11
N CYS A 492 15.55 22.48 -8.15
CA CYS A 492 14.74 22.58 -6.94
C CYS A 492 13.53 23.49 -7.20
N PRO A 493 12.29 23.08 -6.83
CA PRO A 493 11.94 21.93 -6.00
C PRO A 493 11.65 20.62 -6.74
N TYR A 494 11.69 20.57 -8.08
CA TYR A 494 11.29 19.38 -8.85
C TYR A 494 12.03 18.10 -8.43
N SER A 495 13.36 18.20 -8.23
CA SER A 495 14.21 17.09 -7.78
C SER A 495 14.39 17.03 -6.25
N TRP A 496 13.44 17.55 -5.48
CA TRP A 496 13.36 17.28 -4.04
C TRP A 496 13.18 15.76 -3.79
N PRO A 497 13.83 15.16 -2.78
CA PRO A 497 14.71 15.77 -1.77
C PRO A 497 16.14 16.06 -2.26
N PHE A 498 16.58 15.43 -3.35
CA PHE A 498 17.98 15.40 -3.79
C PHE A 498 18.60 16.79 -3.98
N CYS A 499 17.87 17.77 -4.50
CA CYS A 499 18.38 19.15 -4.62
C CYS A 499 18.65 19.88 -3.29
N ARG A 500 18.09 19.40 -2.16
CA ARG A 500 18.33 19.97 -0.83
C ARG A 500 19.62 19.44 -0.18
N GLN A 501 20.18 18.32 -0.66
CA GLN A 501 21.38 17.72 -0.10
C GLN A 501 22.39 17.32 -1.20
N PRO A 502 23.49 18.08 -1.38
CA PRO A 502 24.57 17.67 -2.27
C PRO A 502 25.28 16.42 -1.74
N LEU A 503 25.89 15.68 -2.66
CA LEU A 503 26.73 14.53 -2.35
C LEU A 503 28.10 14.96 -1.77
N TYR A 504 28.74 14.06 -1.04
CA TYR A 504 30.10 14.21 -0.51
C TYR A 504 30.73 12.84 -0.23
N ALA A 505 32.05 12.80 -0.06
CA ALA A 505 32.75 11.53 0.19
C ALA A 505 32.55 11.03 1.62
N GLY A 506 32.49 9.71 1.78
CA GLY A 506 32.25 9.05 3.07
C GLY A 506 30.78 8.98 3.49
N ALA A 507 29.86 9.49 2.67
CA ALA A 507 28.41 9.34 2.86
C ALA A 507 27.92 7.90 2.59
N MET A 508 26.76 7.54 3.13
CA MET A 508 25.96 6.42 2.64
C MET A 508 25.57 6.62 1.17
N PRO A 509 25.49 5.56 0.34
CA PRO A 509 25.04 5.68 -1.03
C PRO A 509 23.57 6.17 -1.10
N ILE A 510 23.35 7.31 -1.74
CA ILE A 510 21.98 7.79 -2.03
C ILE A 510 21.37 6.90 -3.11
N ILE A 511 20.15 6.41 -2.87
CA ILE A 511 19.39 5.64 -3.86
C ILE A 511 18.53 6.59 -4.69
N PHE A 512 18.48 6.39 -6.01
CA PHE A 512 17.38 6.87 -6.84
C PHE A 512 16.79 5.74 -7.70
N ASN A 513 15.48 5.55 -7.62
CA ASN A 513 14.75 4.47 -8.28
C ASN A 513 14.00 4.98 -9.53
N THR A 514 14.62 4.82 -10.69
CA THR A 514 14.01 5.13 -12.01
C THR A 514 13.22 3.96 -12.56
N THR A 515 12.20 4.26 -13.37
CA THR A 515 11.41 3.24 -14.09
C THR A 515 11.92 3.10 -15.52
N ILE A 516 12.29 1.89 -15.93
CA ILE A 516 12.53 1.53 -17.33
C ILE A 516 11.18 1.25 -17.98
N LEU A 517 10.87 1.92 -19.09
CA LEU A 517 9.68 1.69 -19.90
C LEU A 517 10.09 0.95 -21.17
N ASN A 518 9.56 -0.26 -21.41
CA ASN A 518 9.90 -1.07 -22.59
C ASN A 518 8.74 -1.22 -23.58
N GLY A 519 8.59 -0.25 -24.47
CA GLY A 519 7.57 -0.31 -25.52
C GLY A 519 7.86 -1.31 -26.66
N MET A 520 9.00 -2.03 -26.63
CA MET A 520 9.37 -2.99 -27.67
C MET A 520 8.56 -4.30 -27.65
N GLY A 521 8.11 -4.75 -26.47
CA GLY A 521 7.35 -5.99 -26.29
C GLY A 521 7.21 -6.42 -24.81
N VAL A 522 6.30 -7.36 -24.54
CA VAL A 522 5.86 -7.81 -23.18
C VAL A 522 6.96 -8.44 -22.30
N ILE A 523 8.16 -8.60 -22.85
CA ILE A 523 9.34 -9.08 -22.13
C ILE A 523 10.55 -8.32 -22.67
N GLY A 524 11.31 -7.71 -21.78
CA GLY A 524 12.63 -7.14 -22.06
C GLY A 524 13.71 -7.78 -21.19
N TYR A 525 14.95 -7.69 -21.65
CA TYR A 525 16.14 -8.16 -20.94
C TYR A 525 17.24 -7.11 -21.06
N ILE A 526 18.04 -6.95 -20.01
CA ILE A 526 19.19 -6.04 -20.03
C ILE A 526 20.39 -6.79 -20.64
N GLU A 527 20.88 -6.30 -21.78
CA GLU A 527 21.89 -6.99 -22.62
C GLU A 527 23.29 -7.01 -21.97
N SER A 528 23.59 -5.97 -21.19
CA SER A 528 24.81 -5.80 -20.42
C SER A 528 24.53 -4.93 -19.20
N PRO A 529 25.29 -5.05 -18.09
CA PRO A 529 25.16 -4.14 -16.95
C PRO A 529 25.14 -2.66 -17.38
N PRO A 530 24.36 -1.79 -16.70
CA PRO A 530 24.37 -0.35 -16.94
C PRO A 530 25.79 0.23 -16.81
N THR A 531 26.09 1.25 -17.60
CA THR A 531 27.42 1.89 -17.61
C THR A 531 27.31 3.40 -17.41
N TRP A 532 28.14 3.92 -16.51
CA TRP A 532 28.32 5.36 -16.27
C TRP A 532 29.33 5.93 -17.27
N HIS A 533 28.96 7.03 -17.91
CA HIS A 533 29.79 7.79 -18.86
C HIS A 533 29.90 9.22 -18.34
N PRO A 534 30.96 9.57 -17.57
CA PRO A 534 31.15 10.93 -17.07
C PRO A 534 31.44 11.90 -18.22
N ALA A 535 31.00 13.15 -18.09
CA ALA A 535 31.21 14.20 -19.09
C ALA A 535 32.64 14.78 -19.06
N ASN A 536 33.34 14.63 -17.93
CA ASN A 536 34.66 15.21 -17.64
C ASN A 536 35.48 14.26 -16.74
N GLU A 537 36.73 14.62 -16.43
CA GLU A 537 37.59 13.80 -15.57
C GLU A 537 37.09 13.77 -14.12
N GLU A 538 36.51 14.88 -13.63
CA GLU A 538 35.91 15.02 -12.30
C GLU A 538 34.73 14.06 -12.09
N GLY A 539 33.99 13.71 -13.14
CA GLY A 539 32.91 12.71 -13.06
C GLY A 539 33.38 11.28 -12.74
N ASN A 540 34.69 11.02 -12.72
CA ASN A 540 35.27 9.78 -12.19
C ASN A 540 35.31 9.75 -10.65
N LEU A 541 35.10 10.87 -9.96
CA LEU A 541 34.96 10.92 -8.49
C LEU A 541 33.63 10.31 -8.01
N LEU A 542 32.65 10.16 -8.91
CA LEU A 542 31.41 9.45 -8.65
C LEU A 542 31.62 7.94 -8.76
N SER A 543 31.11 7.22 -7.77
CA SER A 543 30.84 5.78 -7.83
C SER A 543 29.34 5.58 -7.98
N ILE A 544 28.91 4.73 -8.92
CA ILE A 544 27.52 4.29 -9.04
C ILE A 544 27.50 2.76 -9.05
N HIS A 545 26.74 2.18 -8.13
CA HIS A 545 26.35 0.77 -8.19
C HIS A 545 24.89 0.66 -8.65
N PHE A 546 24.60 -0.31 -9.52
CA PHE A 546 23.29 -0.44 -10.16
C PHE A 546 22.57 -1.71 -9.72
N LYS A 547 21.28 -1.60 -9.39
CA LYS A 547 20.37 -2.75 -9.33
C LYS A 547 19.27 -2.61 -10.36
N TYR A 548 18.90 -3.71 -10.98
CA TYR A 548 17.95 -3.80 -12.07
C TYR A 548 17.41 -5.23 -12.15
N PRO A 549 16.22 -5.47 -12.71
CA PRO A 549 15.66 -6.82 -12.79
C PRO A 549 16.36 -7.66 -13.88
N ASP A 550 16.45 -8.98 -13.67
CA ASP A 550 16.93 -9.92 -14.69
C ASP A 550 16.05 -9.89 -15.95
N VAL A 551 14.75 -9.58 -15.77
CA VAL A 551 13.71 -9.56 -16.79
C VAL A 551 12.79 -8.37 -16.54
N ILE A 552 12.60 -7.54 -17.57
CA ILE A 552 11.59 -6.47 -17.62
C ILE A 552 10.26 -7.13 -18.03
N TRP A 553 9.27 -7.13 -17.15
CA TRP A 553 7.96 -7.74 -17.37
C TRP A 553 6.92 -7.14 -16.41
N PRO A 554 5.67 -6.85 -16.86
CA PRO A 554 5.17 -7.06 -18.22
C PRO A 554 5.56 -5.96 -19.22
N TRP A 555 5.70 -4.70 -18.79
CA TRP A 555 6.13 -3.60 -19.69
C TRP A 555 7.17 -2.69 -19.06
N THR A 556 7.31 -2.75 -17.75
CA THR A 556 8.19 -1.91 -16.96
C THR A 556 9.22 -2.72 -16.19
N GLY A 557 10.27 -2.02 -15.76
CA GLY A 557 11.29 -2.50 -14.85
C GLY A 557 11.85 -1.33 -14.06
N TYR A 558 12.80 -1.58 -13.17
CA TYR A 558 13.46 -0.53 -12.40
C TYR A 558 14.96 -0.44 -12.73
N LEU A 559 15.53 0.73 -12.52
CA LEU A 559 16.97 0.93 -12.41
C LEU A 559 17.21 1.76 -11.14
N ALA A 560 17.75 1.10 -10.12
CA ALA A 560 18.20 1.70 -8.88
C ALA A 560 19.65 2.16 -9.04
N LEU A 561 19.89 3.45 -8.82
CA LEU A 561 21.22 4.04 -8.79
C LEU A 561 21.62 4.25 -7.32
N HIS A 562 22.62 3.50 -6.85
CA HIS A 562 23.27 3.75 -5.56
C HIS A 562 24.50 4.63 -5.81
N MET A 563 24.37 5.93 -5.54
CA MET A 563 25.35 6.97 -5.88
C MET A 563 26.15 7.39 -4.64
N GLN A 564 27.48 7.41 -4.77
CA GLN A 564 28.40 7.78 -3.69
C GLN A 564 29.63 8.50 -4.27
N ILE A 565 30.18 9.48 -3.57
CA ILE A 565 31.46 10.10 -3.96
C ILE A 565 32.60 9.32 -3.31
N LYS A 566 33.62 9.00 -4.10
CA LYS A 566 34.81 8.26 -3.65
C LYS A 566 35.69 9.14 -2.75
N GLU A 567 36.60 8.52 -2.00
CA GLU A 567 37.42 9.20 -0.99
C GLU A 567 38.38 10.25 -1.59
N GLU A 568 38.82 10.07 -2.84
CA GLU A 568 39.59 11.08 -3.58
C GLU A 568 38.80 12.39 -3.79
N GLY A 569 37.46 12.31 -3.76
CA GLY A 569 36.55 13.45 -3.87
C GLY A 569 36.26 14.17 -2.55
N ALA A 570 36.87 13.79 -1.42
CA ALA A 570 36.56 14.34 -0.09
C ALA A 570 36.80 15.86 0.07
N GLN A 571 37.57 16.48 -0.82
CA GLN A 571 37.80 17.92 -0.89
C GLN A 571 37.24 18.58 -2.17
N PHE A 572 36.56 17.81 -3.02
CA PHE A 572 36.01 18.33 -4.27
C PHE A 572 34.80 19.22 -4.02
N THR A 573 34.67 20.30 -4.80
CA THR A 573 33.50 21.19 -4.80
C THR A 573 33.14 21.47 -6.25
N GLY A 574 31.89 21.20 -6.65
CA GLY A 574 31.46 21.45 -8.02
C GLY A 574 30.25 20.63 -8.43
N GLU A 575 30.11 20.44 -9.73
CA GLU A 575 29.06 19.63 -10.35
C GLU A 575 29.69 18.44 -11.08
N ILE A 576 29.07 17.27 -10.95
CA ILE A 576 29.40 16.08 -11.73
C ILE A 576 28.27 15.85 -12.73
N GLU A 577 28.63 15.81 -14.01
CA GLU A 577 27.71 15.53 -15.11
C GLU A 577 28.10 14.27 -15.87
N GLY A 578 27.12 13.63 -16.51
CA GLY A 578 27.33 12.48 -17.36
C GLY A 578 26.03 11.70 -17.62
N ASN A 579 26.17 10.55 -18.27
CA ASN A 579 25.05 9.71 -18.67
C ASN A 579 25.21 8.27 -18.15
N VAL A 580 24.16 7.73 -17.53
CA VAL A 580 24.02 6.29 -17.32
C VAL A 580 23.32 5.71 -18.53
N THR A 581 23.93 4.71 -19.18
CA THR A 581 23.34 4.03 -20.34
C THR A 581 22.97 2.59 -20.04
N VAL A 582 21.80 2.16 -20.52
CA VAL A 582 21.28 0.80 -20.41
C VAL A 582 20.94 0.29 -21.79
N LYS A 583 21.31 -0.96 -22.08
CA LYS A 583 20.93 -1.67 -23.31
C LYS A 583 19.84 -2.67 -23.00
N VAL A 584 18.66 -2.47 -23.57
CA VAL A 584 17.52 -3.37 -23.45
C VAL A 584 17.32 -4.08 -24.79
N TYR A 585 17.05 -5.38 -24.75
CA TYR A 585 16.55 -6.12 -25.90
C TYR A 585 15.23 -6.83 -25.56
N SER A 586 14.37 -6.97 -26.57
CA SER A 586 13.15 -7.77 -26.51
C SER A 586 13.19 -8.88 -27.56
N PRO A 587 12.45 -9.97 -27.38
CA PRO A 587 12.18 -10.94 -28.44
C PRO A 587 11.64 -10.26 -29.72
N PRO A 588 11.82 -10.87 -30.91
CA PRO A 588 11.15 -10.39 -32.13
C PRO A 588 9.63 -10.32 -31.94
N ALA A 589 9.01 -9.30 -32.52
CA ALA A 589 7.55 -9.25 -32.63
C ALA A 589 7.04 -10.25 -33.70
N SER A 590 5.71 -10.39 -33.79
CA SER A 590 5.08 -11.27 -34.79
C SER A 590 5.49 -10.86 -36.21
N GLY A 591 6.11 -11.78 -36.95
CA GLY A 591 6.64 -11.53 -38.30
C GLY A 591 8.09 -11.02 -38.38
N GLU A 592 8.73 -10.71 -37.26
CA GLU A 592 10.15 -10.34 -37.20
C GLU A 592 11.06 -11.56 -36.98
N SER A 593 12.28 -11.52 -37.51
CA SER A 593 13.25 -12.63 -37.43
C SER A 593 14.42 -12.39 -36.46
N GLY A 594 14.50 -11.22 -35.83
CA GLY A 594 15.60 -10.83 -34.94
C GLY A 594 15.12 -9.96 -33.78
N PRO A 595 15.80 -9.99 -32.62
CA PRO A 595 15.37 -9.27 -31.42
C PRO A 595 15.45 -7.76 -31.60
N ARG A 596 14.42 -7.05 -31.12
CA ARG A 596 14.40 -5.59 -31.02
C ARG A 596 15.41 -5.14 -29.97
N ARG A 597 16.16 -4.05 -30.22
CA ARG A 597 17.15 -3.48 -29.30
C ARG A 597 16.96 -1.98 -29.17
N SER A 598 17.11 -1.47 -27.95
CA SER A 598 17.10 -0.04 -27.63
C SER A 598 18.20 0.25 -26.62
N THR A 599 18.96 1.32 -26.85
CA THR A 599 19.84 1.90 -25.82
C THR A 599 19.14 3.12 -25.27
N CYS A 600 18.88 3.14 -23.97
CA CYS A 600 18.33 4.30 -23.26
C CYS A 600 19.40 4.92 -22.35
N SER A 601 19.25 6.22 -22.11
CA SER A 601 20.18 7.03 -21.31
C SER A 601 19.43 7.85 -20.28
N LEU A 602 19.96 7.88 -19.07
CA LEU A 602 19.57 8.76 -17.97
C LEU A 602 20.71 9.79 -17.79
N GLN A 603 20.40 11.07 -17.95
CA GLN A 603 21.35 12.15 -17.67
C GLN A 603 21.38 12.43 -16.17
N LEU A 604 22.58 12.50 -15.60
CA LEU A 604 22.80 12.91 -14.21
C LEU A 604 23.53 14.26 -14.19
N LYS A 605 23.05 15.19 -13.37
CA LYS A 605 23.73 16.44 -13.00
C LYS A 605 23.68 16.55 -11.49
N LEU A 606 24.79 16.22 -10.84
CA LEU A 606 24.87 16.00 -9.40
C LEU A 606 25.72 17.10 -8.75
N LYS A 607 25.26 17.63 -7.63
CA LYS A 607 25.97 18.67 -6.87
C LYS A 607 26.86 18.03 -5.80
N VAL A 608 28.14 18.41 -5.74
CA VAL A 608 29.12 17.82 -4.83
C VAL A 608 29.81 18.89 -3.99
N ILE A 609 30.02 18.60 -2.71
CA ILE A 609 30.73 19.44 -1.74
C ILE A 609 31.82 18.63 -1.01
N PRO A 610 32.78 19.30 -0.33
CA PRO A 610 33.72 18.64 0.55
C PRO A 610 32.99 17.95 1.71
N THR A 611 33.55 16.86 2.23
CA THR A 611 32.96 16.08 3.33
C THR A 611 32.64 16.99 4.53
N PRO A 612 31.36 17.13 4.94
CA PRO A 612 30.98 17.96 6.07
C PRO A 612 31.63 17.49 7.38
N PRO A 613 31.87 18.39 8.36
CA PRO A 613 32.37 18.01 9.67
C PRO A 613 31.49 16.93 10.31
N ARG A 614 32.10 15.93 10.97
CA ARG A 614 31.41 14.82 11.68
C ARG A 614 30.18 15.31 12.47
N ALA A 615 30.35 16.38 13.24
CA ALA A 615 29.31 16.98 14.08
C ALA A 615 28.09 17.57 13.32
N LYS A 616 28.11 17.64 11.98
CA LYS A 616 26.97 18.00 11.13
C LYS A 616 26.40 16.84 10.32
N ARG A 617 26.91 15.61 10.50
CA ARG A 617 26.41 14.40 9.84
C ARG A 617 25.55 13.57 10.80
N ILE A 618 24.31 13.32 10.40
CA ILE A 618 23.32 12.52 11.11
C ILE A 618 23.05 11.27 10.27
N LEU A 619 23.08 10.11 10.92
CA LEU A 619 22.58 8.86 10.35
C LEU A 619 21.19 8.59 10.93
N TRP A 620 20.20 8.34 10.09
CA TRP A 620 18.84 7.97 10.47
C TRP A 620 18.67 6.46 10.33
N ASP A 621 18.22 5.78 11.38
CA ASP A 621 17.88 4.36 11.30
C ASP A 621 16.57 4.16 10.53
N GLN A 622 16.63 3.44 9.41
CA GLN A 622 15.48 3.06 8.59
C GLN A 622 15.24 1.54 8.61
N PHE A 623 16.20 0.77 9.13
CA PHE A 623 16.19 -0.69 9.05
C PHE A 623 15.26 -1.31 10.09
N HIS A 624 15.18 -0.69 11.26
CA HIS A 624 14.32 -1.14 12.37
C HIS A 624 12.90 -0.55 12.32
N SER A 625 12.53 0.13 11.22
CA SER A 625 11.13 0.49 10.95
C SER A 625 10.41 -0.70 10.28
N ILE A 626 9.26 -1.12 10.80
CA ILE A 626 8.51 -2.26 10.28
C ILE A 626 7.89 -1.92 8.92
N LYS A 627 7.86 -2.91 8.01
CA LYS A 627 7.15 -2.77 6.74
C LYS A 627 5.66 -2.58 7.00
N TYR A 628 5.07 -1.62 6.28
CA TYR A 628 3.62 -1.44 6.15
C TYR A 628 3.03 -2.12 4.90
N PRO A 629 1.81 -2.68 4.94
CA PRO A 629 0.92 -2.94 6.07
C PRO A 629 0.73 -4.45 6.38
N PRO A 630 1.75 -5.36 6.26
CA PRO A 630 1.59 -6.77 6.60
C PRO A 630 1.20 -7.02 8.08
N GLY A 631 1.50 -6.09 8.98
CA GLY A 631 1.06 -6.12 10.38
C GLY A 631 0.27 -4.85 10.75
N TYR A 632 -0.53 -4.95 11.82
CA TYR A 632 -1.13 -3.79 12.49
C TYR A 632 -0.05 -3.14 13.36
N ILE A 633 0.55 -2.04 12.89
CA ILE A 633 1.19 -1.06 13.76
C ILE A 633 0.19 0.07 14.00
N PRO A 634 -0.14 0.42 15.24
CA PRO A 634 -0.93 1.58 15.59
C PRO A 634 -0.08 2.86 15.57
N ARG A 635 -0.69 4.00 15.20
CA ARG A 635 0.00 5.31 15.20
C ARG A 635 0.54 5.72 16.59
N ASP A 636 1.55 6.59 16.58
CA ASP A 636 2.09 7.33 17.73
C ASP A 636 0.94 7.87 18.61
N SER A 637 0.13 8.80 18.10
CA SER A 637 -0.89 9.47 18.91
C SER A 637 -2.25 8.77 18.95
N LEU A 638 -2.58 8.23 20.13
CA LEU A 638 -3.87 7.61 20.45
C LEU A 638 -5.04 8.61 20.56
N ASP A 639 -4.80 9.92 20.42
CA ASP A 639 -5.85 10.91 20.18
C ASP A 639 -6.45 10.76 18.75
N VAL A 640 -5.71 10.18 17.79
CA VAL A 640 -6.13 9.97 16.39
C VAL A 640 -7.01 8.72 16.24
N ARG A 641 -8.32 8.87 16.48
CA ARG A 641 -9.27 7.73 16.54
C ARG A 641 -9.96 7.37 15.22
N ASN A 642 -9.83 8.20 14.19
CA ASN A 642 -10.47 7.96 12.88
C ASN A 642 -9.58 7.17 11.92
N ASP A 643 -8.29 7.12 12.21
CA ASP A 643 -7.23 6.54 11.39
C ASP A 643 -6.18 5.91 12.31
N ILE A 644 -6.34 4.61 12.58
CA ILE A 644 -5.73 3.90 13.71
C ILE A 644 -4.48 3.09 13.35
N LEU A 645 -4.15 2.99 12.06
CA LEU A 645 -2.95 2.34 11.55
C LEU A 645 -1.99 3.44 11.10
N ASP A 646 -0.69 3.24 11.25
CA ASP A 646 0.18 3.96 10.33
C ASP A 646 0.16 3.29 8.95
N TRP A 647 0.38 4.12 7.94
CA TRP A 647 0.33 3.81 6.51
C TRP A 647 1.32 4.67 5.72
N HIS A 648 1.86 5.74 6.29
CA HIS A 648 2.61 6.74 5.54
C HIS A 648 4.06 6.31 5.27
N GLY A 649 4.52 5.25 5.96
CA GLY A 649 5.74 4.52 5.65
C GLY A 649 6.97 5.27 6.13
N ASP A 650 7.35 4.99 7.36
CA ASP A 650 8.18 5.81 8.25
C ASP A 650 9.56 6.09 7.69
N HIS A 651 9.70 7.26 7.06
CA HIS A 651 10.87 7.62 6.27
C HIS A 651 11.02 9.13 6.15
N LEU A 652 12.29 9.58 6.07
CA LEU A 652 12.70 11.00 5.98
C LEU A 652 12.04 11.80 4.86
N HIS A 653 11.44 11.16 3.86
CA HIS A 653 10.85 11.81 2.68
C HIS A 653 9.37 11.48 2.45
N THR A 654 8.70 10.92 3.47
CA THR A 654 7.25 10.71 3.52
C THR A 654 6.67 11.50 4.70
N ASN A 655 6.48 10.85 5.84
CA ASN A 655 5.88 11.43 7.03
C ASN A 655 6.85 12.33 7.82
N PHE A 656 8.15 12.04 7.81
CA PHE A 656 9.19 12.89 8.43
C PHE A 656 9.76 13.99 7.50
N HIS A 657 9.12 14.28 6.36
CA HIS A 657 9.66 15.21 5.34
C HIS A 657 9.84 16.67 5.83
N ILE A 658 9.01 17.16 6.76
CA ILE A 658 9.20 18.49 7.35
C ILE A 658 10.41 18.49 8.28
N MET A 659 10.60 17.45 9.09
CA MET A 659 11.78 17.28 9.94
C MET A 659 13.06 17.27 9.10
N TYR A 660 13.10 16.51 8.00
CA TYR A 660 14.24 16.51 7.07
C TYR A 660 14.58 17.91 6.58
N ASN A 661 13.57 18.67 6.09
CA ASN A 661 13.78 20.03 5.61
C ASN A 661 14.30 20.96 6.72
N MET A 662 13.73 20.89 7.93
CA MET A 662 14.19 21.68 9.10
C MET A 662 15.63 21.36 9.50
N LEU A 663 16.05 20.09 9.46
CA LEU A 663 17.43 19.69 9.74
C LEU A 663 18.40 20.17 8.66
N ARG A 664 18.00 20.13 7.37
CA ARG A 664 18.76 20.70 6.26
C ARG A 664 18.97 22.20 6.41
N ASP A 665 17.94 22.96 6.79
CA ASP A 665 18.05 24.41 7.02
C ASP A 665 18.85 24.76 8.28
N ALA A 666 18.88 23.88 9.29
CA ALA A 666 19.80 23.94 10.43
C ALA A 666 21.25 23.50 10.09
N GLY A 667 21.54 23.21 8.81
CA GLY A 667 22.86 22.87 8.30
C GLY A 667 23.35 21.46 8.64
N TYR A 668 22.45 20.55 9.03
CA TYR A 668 22.75 19.14 9.21
C TYR A 668 22.56 18.37 7.91
N TYR A 669 23.41 17.39 7.66
CA TYR A 669 23.30 16.42 6.56
C TYR A 669 22.77 15.12 7.13
N ILE A 670 21.72 14.57 6.52
CA ILE A 670 20.96 13.43 7.04
C ILE A 670 21.01 12.30 6.04
N GLU A 671 21.42 11.12 6.50
CA GLU A 671 21.74 9.96 5.67
C GLU A 671 20.90 8.76 6.14
N THR A 672 20.28 8.00 5.22
CA THR A 672 19.39 6.87 5.57
C THR A 672 20.16 5.55 5.70
N LEU A 673 20.07 4.89 6.86
CA LEU A 673 20.63 3.57 7.12
C LEU A 673 19.58 2.47 6.85
N GLY A 674 19.58 1.92 5.65
CA GLY A 674 18.70 0.80 5.24
C GLY A 674 19.27 -0.59 5.53
N SER A 675 20.02 -0.75 6.63
CA SER A 675 20.81 -1.93 6.98
C SER A 675 21.09 -1.99 8.50
N PRO A 676 21.45 -3.14 9.09
CA PRO A 676 21.84 -3.23 10.51
C PRO A 676 22.88 -2.20 10.97
N LEU A 677 22.91 -1.88 12.25
CA LEU A 677 23.88 -0.96 12.89
C LEU A 677 25.34 -1.45 12.76
N THR A 678 25.56 -2.74 12.46
CA THR A 678 26.87 -3.31 12.09
C THR A 678 27.41 -2.83 10.75
N CYS A 679 26.63 -2.14 9.92
CA CYS A 679 27.00 -1.79 8.55
C CYS A 679 27.64 -0.39 8.40
N PHE A 680 27.90 0.35 9.48
CA PHE A 680 28.40 1.71 9.41
C PHE A 680 29.56 2.01 10.36
N ASP A 681 30.57 2.71 9.84
CA ASP A 681 31.66 3.32 10.61
C ASP A 681 31.12 4.54 11.39
N ALA A 682 31.07 4.42 12.72
CA ALA A 682 30.58 5.47 13.60
C ALA A 682 31.48 6.72 13.68
N GLN A 683 32.74 6.63 13.24
CA GLN A 683 33.66 7.78 13.19
C GLN A 683 33.24 8.80 12.12
N GLN A 684 32.46 8.38 11.12
CA GLN A 684 31.90 9.24 10.07
C GLN A 684 30.79 10.18 10.58
N TYR A 685 30.04 9.77 11.60
CA TYR A 685 28.77 10.40 12.00
C TYR A 685 28.87 11.08 13.36
N GLY A 686 28.25 12.26 13.48
CA GLY A 686 28.15 12.97 14.75
C GLY A 686 27.03 12.43 15.63
N THR A 687 25.98 11.88 15.03
CA THR A 687 24.85 11.27 15.76
C THR A 687 24.13 10.21 14.93
N LEU A 688 23.78 9.09 15.57
CA LEU A 688 22.72 8.18 15.14
C LEU A 688 21.39 8.71 15.73
N LEU A 689 20.42 8.95 14.85
CA LEU A 689 19.08 9.40 15.15
C LEU A 689 18.10 8.23 14.93
N MET A 690 17.40 7.88 16.00
CA MET A 690 16.44 6.79 16.08
C MET A 690 15.09 7.41 16.45
N VAL A 691 14.08 7.23 15.61
CA VAL A 691 12.73 7.81 15.77
C VAL A 691 11.76 6.77 15.25
N ASP A 692 10.69 6.52 16.02
CA ASP A 692 9.67 5.48 15.78
C ASP A 692 10.21 4.18 15.15
N LEU A 693 10.78 3.33 16.00
CA LEU A 693 11.37 2.05 15.60
C LEU A 693 10.63 0.91 16.28
N GLU A 694 10.00 0.07 15.47
CA GLU A 694 9.11 -0.98 15.94
C GLU A 694 9.68 -2.41 15.78
N ASP A 695 10.85 -2.59 15.15
CA ASP A 695 11.53 -3.90 15.05
C ASP A 695 12.43 -4.24 16.28
N ASP A 696 12.98 -5.45 16.29
CA ASP A 696 13.99 -5.96 17.24
C ASP A 696 15.42 -5.80 16.70
N TYR A 697 16.43 -5.86 17.58
CA TYR A 697 17.85 -5.71 17.24
C TYR A 697 18.62 -7.03 17.38
N PHE A 698 19.62 -7.25 16.53
CA PHE A 698 20.57 -8.35 16.68
C PHE A 698 21.49 -8.12 17.92
N PRO A 699 21.90 -9.17 18.66
CA PRO A 699 22.81 -9.03 19.80
C PRO A 699 24.11 -8.28 19.46
N GLU A 700 24.63 -8.52 18.26
CA GLU A 700 25.85 -7.91 17.72
C GLU A 700 25.71 -6.39 17.52
N GLU A 701 24.50 -5.90 17.20
CA GLU A 701 24.21 -4.47 17.09
C GLU A 701 24.17 -3.78 18.46
N ILE A 702 23.66 -4.48 19.49
CA ILE A 702 23.60 -3.96 20.86
C ILE A 702 25.02 -3.83 21.44
N GLU A 703 25.90 -4.80 21.16
CA GLU A 703 27.31 -4.74 21.54
C GLU A 703 28.06 -3.63 20.78
N LYS A 704 27.87 -3.54 19.45
CA LYS A 704 28.51 -2.50 18.63
C LYS A 704 28.04 -1.08 18.98
N LEU A 705 26.73 -0.81 19.06
CA LEU A 705 26.24 0.55 19.34
C LEU A 705 26.72 1.05 20.71
N ARG A 706 26.80 0.14 21.69
CA ARG A 706 27.40 0.43 23.00
C ARG A 706 28.84 0.92 22.85
N ASP A 707 29.67 0.17 22.12
CA ASP A 707 31.09 0.50 21.97
C ASP A 707 31.31 1.71 21.04
N ASP A 708 30.47 1.93 20.04
CA ASP A 708 30.49 3.13 19.20
C ASP A 708 30.20 4.40 20.02
N VAL A 709 29.17 4.37 20.87
CA VAL A 709 28.84 5.49 21.76
C VAL A 709 29.95 5.69 22.79
N ILE A 710 30.34 4.65 23.53
CA ILE A 710 31.28 4.79 24.66
C ILE A 710 32.71 5.08 24.18
N ASN A 711 33.20 4.42 23.12
CA ASN A 711 34.61 4.42 22.73
C ASN A 711 34.93 5.22 21.46
N THR A 712 33.96 5.45 20.54
CA THR A 712 34.19 6.32 19.35
C THR A 712 33.52 7.70 19.48
N GLY A 713 32.80 7.94 20.57
CA GLY A 713 32.14 9.20 20.86
C GLY A 713 30.92 9.50 19.97
N LEU A 714 30.28 8.46 19.41
CA LEU A 714 29.04 8.59 18.66
C LEU A 714 27.94 9.23 19.54
N GLY A 715 27.26 10.24 19.01
CA GLY A 715 26.04 10.75 19.61
C GLY A 715 24.88 9.78 19.34
N LEU A 716 24.00 9.59 20.32
CA LEU A 716 22.77 8.79 20.16
C LEU A 716 21.57 9.66 20.55
N VAL A 717 20.60 9.80 19.66
CA VAL A 717 19.34 10.52 19.93
C VAL A 717 18.19 9.58 19.62
N VAL A 718 17.39 9.27 20.64
CA VAL A 718 16.22 8.38 20.53
C VAL A 718 14.94 9.17 20.85
N PHE A 719 14.02 9.16 19.89
CA PHE A 719 12.61 9.50 20.08
C PHE A 719 11.83 8.18 20.05
N ALA A 720 11.21 7.83 21.17
CA ALA A 720 10.44 6.59 21.33
C ALA A 720 8.94 6.92 21.46
N GLU A 721 8.09 5.92 21.66
CA GLU A 721 6.62 6.09 21.76
C GLU A 721 5.98 5.19 22.83
N TRP A 722 4.66 5.26 23.00
CA TRP A 722 3.99 4.31 23.90
C TRP A 722 4.18 2.84 23.49
N TYR A 723 4.25 2.01 24.52
CA TYR A 723 4.01 0.59 24.41
C TYR A 723 3.24 0.14 25.66
N ASN A 724 2.00 -0.31 25.48
CA ASN A 724 1.15 -0.77 26.58
C ASN A 724 0.29 -1.97 26.14
N VAL A 725 0.47 -3.12 26.79
CA VAL A 725 -0.14 -4.39 26.35
C VAL A 725 -1.65 -4.38 26.51
N ASP A 726 -2.18 -3.86 27.62
CA ASP A 726 -3.63 -3.77 27.83
C ASP A 726 -4.29 -2.84 26.81
N THR A 727 -3.65 -1.74 26.43
CA THR A 727 -4.14 -0.84 25.38
C THR A 727 -4.09 -1.48 23.99
N MET A 728 -2.99 -2.13 23.61
CA MET A 728 -2.92 -2.92 22.37
C MET A 728 -4.04 -3.97 22.28
N VAL A 729 -4.31 -4.69 23.37
CA VAL A 729 -5.38 -5.71 23.41
C VAL A 729 -6.77 -5.08 23.30
N LYS A 730 -7.00 -3.89 23.87
CA LYS A 730 -8.25 -3.12 23.71
C LYS A 730 -8.42 -2.57 22.28
N MET A 731 -7.33 -2.27 21.56
CA MET A 731 -7.32 -1.74 20.18
C MET A 731 -7.56 -2.79 19.08
N ARG A 732 -7.74 -4.06 19.46
CA ARG A 732 -8.12 -5.15 18.55
C ARG A 732 -9.48 -4.89 17.91
N PHE A 733 -9.54 -4.89 16.58
CA PHE A 733 -10.78 -4.76 15.81
C PHE A 733 -11.02 -5.98 14.91
N PHE A 734 -12.26 -6.17 14.47
CA PHE A 734 -12.58 -7.15 13.43
C PHE A 734 -12.59 -6.42 12.09
N ASP A 735 -11.73 -6.84 11.16
CA ASP A 735 -11.77 -6.31 9.81
C ASP A 735 -12.89 -7.00 9.02
N ASP A 736 -13.82 -6.16 8.61
CA ASP A 736 -14.97 -6.48 7.77
C ASP A 736 -14.55 -6.97 6.37
N ASN A 737 -13.28 -6.77 5.98
CA ASN A 737 -12.75 -7.05 4.65
C ASN A 737 -11.97 -8.37 4.56
N THR A 738 -11.02 -8.65 5.46
CA THR A 738 -10.40 -9.99 5.60
C THR A 738 -11.24 -10.99 6.38
N ARG A 739 -12.34 -10.54 7.01
CA ARG A 739 -13.13 -11.30 8.01
C ARG A 739 -12.28 -11.86 9.16
N SER A 740 -11.19 -11.19 9.53
CA SER A 740 -10.31 -11.61 10.61
C SER A 740 -10.20 -10.56 11.71
N TRP A 741 -9.81 -11.00 12.91
CA TRP A 741 -9.46 -10.10 13.99
C TRP A 741 -8.04 -9.57 13.80
N TRP A 742 -7.90 -8.26 13.64
CA TRP A 742 -6.61 -7.56 13.62
C TRP A 742 -6.28 -7.09 15.04
N THR A 743 -5.03 -7.30 15.48
CA THR A 743 -4.52 -6.83 16.78
C THR A 743 -3.13 -6.24 16.60
N PRO A 744 -2.78 -5.14 17.31
CA PRO A 744 -1.47 -4.50 17.20
C PRO A 744 -0.32 -5.49 17.42
N VAL A 745 0.68 -5.49 16.54
CA VAL A 745 1.83 -6.40 16.67
C VAL A 745 2.89 -5.83 17.63
N THR A 746 2.84 -4.53 17.88
CA THR A 746 3.62 -3.72 18.83
C THR A 746 2.79 -2.46 19.22
N GLY A 747 3.35 -1.58 20.06
CA GLY A 747 2.82 -0.23 20.32
C GLY A 747 3.03 0.69 19.10
N GLY A 748 3.33 1.98 19.31
CA GLY A 748 4.06 2.73 18.28
C GLY A 748 5.47 2.12 18.18
N ALA A 749 6.40 2.66 18.95
CA ALA A 749 7.72 2.05 19.10
C ALA A 749 7.72 0.70 19.86
N ASN A 750 8.69 -0.15 19.53
CA ASN A 750 8.97 -1.41 20.23
C ASN A 750 9.85 -1.15 21.46
N ILE A 751 9.24 -0.55 22.49
CA ILE A 751 9.92 -0.22 23.74
C ILE A 751 10.67 -1.41 24.38
N PRO A 752 10.18 -2.67 24.36
CA PRO A 752 10.99 -3.80 24.83
C PRO A 752 12.30 -4.00 24.05
N ALA A 753 12.35 -3.68 22.74
CA ALA A 753 13.58 -3.73 21.95
C ALA A 753 14.51 -2.55 22.28
N LEU A 754 13.97 -1.33 22.31
CA LEU A 754 14.71 -0.12 22.68
C LEU A 754 15.26 -0.21 24.10
N ASN A 755 14.55 -0.83 25.04
CA ASN A 755 15.03 -1.08 26.40
C ASN A 755 16.18 -2.11 26.45
N ASN A 756 16.17 -3.14 25.59
CA ASN A 756 17.30 -4.07 25.49
C ASN A 756 18.55 -3.36 24.93
N LEU A 757 18.38 -2.51 23.91
CA LEU A 757 19.44 -1.71 23.31
C LEU A 757 20.03 -0.70 24.32
N LEU A 758 19.17 0.04 25.02
CA LEU A 758 19.54 1.11 25.95
C LEU A 758 20.00 0.61 27.34
N ALA A 759 19.81 -0.68 27.65
CA ALA A 759 20.25 -1.28 28.91
C ALA A 759 21.75 -1.08 29.18
N SER A 760 22.58 -1.11 28.12
CA SER A 760 24.03 -0.85 28.19
C SER A 760 24.39 0.53 28.72
N PHE A 761 23.50 1.52 28.59
CA PHE A 761 23.67 2.88 29.09
C PHE A 761 22.94 3.13 30.43
N GLY A 762 22.27 2.11 30.99
CA GLY A 762 21.48 2.22 32.21
C GLY A 762 20.16 2.98 32.05
N ILE A 763 19.65 3.10 30.82
CA ILE A 763 18.39 3.80 30.49
C ILE A 763 17.30 2.77 30.19
N ALA A 764 16.05 3.05 30.60
CA ALA A 764 14.87 2.31 30.15
C ALA A 764 13.59 3.15 30.25
N PHE A 765 12.70 2.97 29.28
CA PHE A 765 11.33 3.48 29.26
C PHE A 765 10.34 2.49 29.89
N GLY A 766 9.18 3.01 30.33
CA GLY A 766 8.11 2.26 30.97
C GLY A 766 6.94 1.92 30.04
N ASP A 767 5.81 1.61 30.65
CA ASP A 767 4.56 1.16 30.00
C ASP A 767 3.40 2.17 30.11
N LYS A 768 3.65 3.36 30.69
CA LYS A 768 2.67 4.45 30.80
C LYS A 768 2.38 5.06 29.43
N ILE A 769 1.17 5.61 29.28
CA ILE A 769 0.76 6.40 28.10
C ILE A 769 0.47 7.81 28.59
N LEU A 770 1.38 8.74 28.35
CA LEU A 770 1.31 10.09 28.89
C LEU A 770 0.76 11.09 27.87
N ASN A 771 -0.11 11.97 28.32
CA ASN A 771 -0.69 13.04 27.50
C ASN A 771 -0.69 14.38 28.25
N GLY A 772 -0.33 15.46 27.58
CA GLY A 772 -0.41 16.82 28.14
C GLY A 772 0.57 17.80 27.50
N ASP A 773 0.28 19.10 27.65
CA ASP A 773 1.09 20.17 27.08
C ASP A 773 2.12 20.66 28.11
N PHE A 774 3.38 20.83 27.71
CA PHE A 774 4.48 21.33 28.54
C PHE A 774 5.25 22.46 27.84
N SER A 775 6.15 23.11 28.58
CA SER A 775 6.97 24.19 28.02
C SER A 775 8.37 24.21 28.65
N ILE A 776 9.37 24.51 27.83
CA ILE A 776 10.75 24.75 28.24
C ILE A 776 11.17 26.12 27.67
N ASP A 777 11.56 27.05 28.55
CA ASP A 777 12.01 28.41 28.22
C ASP A 777 11.03 29.25 27.35
N GLY A 778 9.74 28.91 27.36
CA GLY A 778 8.69 29.57 26.58
C GLY A 778 8.34 28.88 25.26
N GLU A 779 9.19 27.97 24.76
CA GLU A 779 8.80 27.04 23.69
C GLU A 779 7.73 26.09 24.26
N GLN A 780 6.65 25.86 23.50
CA GLN A 780 5.58 24.94 23.90
C GLN A 780 5.66 23.64 23.09
N SER A 781 5.34 22.52 23.73
CA SER A 781 5.26 21.22 23.08
C SER A 781 4.21 20.35 23.76
N ARG A 782 3.44 19.63 22.96
CA ARG A 782 2.51 18.59 23.42
C ARG A 782 3.24 17.26 23.53
N TYR A 783 2.98 16.56 24.62
CA TYR A 783 3.22 15.13 24.77
C TYR A 783 1.92 14.42 24.38
N ALA A 784 1.97 13.59 23.35
CA ALA A 784 0.82 13.20 22.53
C ALA A 784 0.54 11.69 22.55
N SER A 785 0.74 11.04 23.70
CA SER A 785 0.68 9.58 23.97
C SER A 785 2.03 8.90 24.14
N GLY A 786 3.14 9.62 24.28
CA GLY A 786 4.45 9.01 24.53
C GLY A 786 4.58 8.23 25.86
N THR A 787 5.70 7.51 26.00
CA THR A 787 6.09 6.72 27.19
C THR A 787 6.90 7.52 28.22
N ASN A 788 7.02 7.02 29.46
CA ASN A 788 7.83 7.61 30.53
C ASN A 788 9.22 6.93 30.67
N ILE A 789 10.20 7.62 31.25
CA ILE A 789 11.50 7.04 31.63
C ILE A 789 11.39 6.45 33.05
N VAL A 790 11.69 5.16 33.21
CA VAL A 790 11.67 4.42 34.50
C VAL A 790 13.06 4.10 35.06
N ARG A 791 14.08 4.10 34.20
CA ARG A 791 15.47 3.85 34.59
C ARG A 791 16.39 4.89 33.94
N PHE A 792 17.26 5.51 34.74
CA PHE A 792 18.22 6.50 34.25
C PHE A 792 19.45 6.57 35.17
N PRO A 793 20.69 6.65 34.65
CA PRO A 793 21.90 6.60 35.47
C PRO A 793 22.16 7.90 36.24
N ALA A 794 22.99 7.80 37.28
CA ALA A 794 23.49 8.97 38.02
C ALA A 794 24.42 9.83 37.16
N GLY A 795 24.44 11.14 37.40
CA GLY A 795 25.31 12.11 36.72
C GLY A 795 24.67 12.79 35.51
N GLY A 796 23.70 12.14 34.85
CA GLY A 796 22.91 12.70 33.76
C GLY A 796 21.83 13.70 34.22
N PHE A 797 21.10 14.24 33.25
CA PHE A 797 20.05 15.23 33.42
C PHE A 797 18.71 14.62 32.99
N LEU A 798 17.69 14.70 33.84
CA LEU A 798 16.40 14.05 33.63
C LEU A 798 15.27 15.01 34.01
N HIS A 799 14.46 15.39 33.02
CA HIS A 799 13.36 16.35 33.15
C HIS A 799 12.02 15.64 33.36
N THR A 800 11.19 16.25 34.20
CA THR A 800 9.89 15.74 34.66
C THR A 800 8.82 16.80 34.45
N PHE A 801 7.66 16.42 33.92
CA PHE A 801 6.55 17.34 33.64
C PHE A 801 5.21 16.78 34.13
N PRO A 802 4.25 17.64 34.54
CA PRO A 802 2.95 17.22 35.07
C PRO A 802 2.01 16.74 33.96
N LEU A 803 2.26 15.52 33.47
CA LEU A 803 1.52 14.87 32.38
C LEU A 803 0.46 13.88 32.93
N LEU A 804 -0.63 13.71 32.19
CA LEU A 804 -1.72 12.80 32.54
C LEU A 804 -1.42 11.38 32.04
N ASP A 805 -1.44 10.41 32.96
CA ASP A 805 -1.36 8.98 32.61
C ASP A 805 -2.74 8.47 32.16
N SER A 806 -2.77 7.79 31.01
CA SER A 806 -3.97 7.29 30.35
C SER A 806 -4.00 5.76 30.17
N SER A 807 -2.95 5.05 30.59
CA SER A 807 -2.78 3.59 30.44
C SER A 807 -3.96 2.74 30.93
N GLU A 808 -4.51 3.05 32.11
CA GLU A 808 -5.62 2.30 32.73
C GLU A 808 -7.02 2.60 32.14
N SER A 809 -7.15 3.41 31.07
CA SER A 809 -8.43 4.01 30.62
C SER A 809 -9.47 3.03 30.05
N GLY A 810 -10.13 2.27 30.92
CA GLY A 810 -11.25 1.38 30.60
C GLY A 810 -12.41 1.50 31.58
N ALA A 811 -13.42 2.30 31.24
CA ALA A 811 -14.72 2.43 31.93
C ALA A 811 -14.74 2.93 33.40
N THR A 812 -13.62 3.07 34.11
CA THR A 812 -13.56 3.47 35.54
C THR A 812 -13.29 4.95 35.83
N GLN A 813 -13.29 5.83 34.81
CA GLN A 813 -12.92 7.26 34.89
C GLN A 813 -13.79 8.17 35.79
N ASN A 814 -14.71 7.58 36.58
CA ASN A 814 -15.72 8.29 37.38
C ASN A 814 -15.76 7.88 38.87
N LEU A 815 -14.74 7.19 39.41
CA LEU A 815 -14.78 6.71 40.80
C LEU A 815 -13.46 6.67 41.60
N LEU A 816 -12.29 6.86 40.98
CA LEU A 816 -10.99 6.87 41.69
C LEU A 816 -10.11 8.07 41.27
N LEU A 817 -10.51 9.27 41.67
CA LEU A 817 -9.62 10.46 41.73
C LEU A 817 -8.76 10.45 43.02
N THR A 818 -8.35 9.26 43.46
CA THR A 818 -7.70 9.02 44.76
C THR A 818 -6.63 7.95 44.58
N GLU A 819 -5.41 8.26 45.02
CA GLU A 819 -4.21 7.40 44.99
C GLU A 819 -3.50 7.23 43.64
N ALA A 820 -3.49 8.30 42.81
CA ALA A 820 -2.44 8.48 41.79
C ALA A 820 -1.07 8.80 42.44
N SER A 821 0.02 8.45 41.75
CA SER A 821 1.41 8.65 42.21
C SER A 821 1.79 10.12 42.41
N LYS A 822 2.62 10.40 43.42
CA LYS A 822 2.89 11.74 43.95
C LYS A 822 4.00 12.54 43.25
N GLU A 823 4.58 12.03 42.17
CA GLU A 823 5.74 12.61 41.48
C GLU A 823 5.47 12.69 39.97
N ASP A 824 5.89 13.80 39.36
CA ASP A 824 5.73 14.05 37.93
C ASP A 824 6.58 13.08 37.09
N PRO A 825 6.04 12.46 36.03
CA PRO A 825 6.76 11.51 35.19
C PRO A 825 7.95 12.15 34.48
N ALA A 826 9.06 11.40 34.39
CA ALA A 826 10.21 11.76 33.58
C ALA A 826 9.99 11.37 32.11
N VAL A 827 10.37 12.25 31.18
CA VAL A 827 10.18 12.02 29.73
C VAL A 827 11.33 12.46 28.83
N LEU A 828 12.26 13.30 29.32
CA LEU A 828 13.45 13.75 28.59
C LEU A 828 14.70 13.51 29.42
N GLY A 829 15.63 12.71 28.90
CA GLY A 829 16.90 12.36 29.53
C GLY A 829 18.10 12.72 28.65
N LEU A 830 19.15 13.31 29.24
CA LEU A 830 20.41 13.68 28.58
C LEU A 830 21.60 13.18 29.39
N LEU A 831 22.53 12.46 28.75
CA LEU A 831 23.62 11.73 29.38
C LEU A 831 24.94 11.91 28.62
N GLU A 832 26.04 12.05 29.35
CA GLU A 832 27.41 11.91 28.85
C GLU A 832 27.95 10.56 29.35
N ILE A 833 28.46 9.70 28.45
CA ILE A 833 28.97 8.37 28.81
C ILE A 833 30.12 7.95 27.89
N GLY A 834 31.28 7.64 28.47
CA GLY A 834 32.52 7.49 27.70
C GLY A 834 32.88 8.79 26.99
N GLU A 835 33.19 8.72 25.70
CA GLU A 835 33.33 9.89 24.83
C GLU A 835 31.98 10.34 24.21
N GLY A 836 30.95 9.51 24.33
CA GLY A 836 29.63 9.68 23.69
C GLY A 836 28.62 10.45 24.52
N ARG A 837 27.50 10.77 23.86
CA ARG A 837 26.40 11.59 24.39
C ARG A 837 25.07 11.01 23.94
N VAL A 838 24.24 10.63 24.91
CA VAL A 838 22.92 10.01 24.68
C VAL A 838 21.83 10.99 25.07
N GLY A 839 20.88 11.23 24.17
CA GLY A 839 19.62 11.92 24.44
C GLY A 839 18.44 10.98 24.19
N VAL A 840 17.50 10.93 25.12
CA VAL A 840 16.28 10.11 25.01
C VAL A 840 15.05 10.96 25.31
N TYR A 841 14.03 10.82 24.47
CA TYR A 841 12.72 11.45 24.61
C TYR A 841 11.66 10.41 24.22
N GLY A 842 10.51 10.40 24.90
CA GLY A 842 9.55 9.29 24.81
C GLY A 842 8.32 9.51 23.94
N ASP A 843 8.34 10.52 23.05
CA ASP A 843 7.29 10.85 22.06
C ASP A 843 7.95 11.13 20.70
N SER A 844 7.44 10.59 19.59
CA SER A 844 7.88 10.90 18.21
C SER A 844 6.81 11.60 17.37
N ASN A 845 5.54 11.62 17.79
CA ASN A 845 4.47 12.32 17.09
C ASN A 845 4.77 13.81 16.88
N CYS A 846 5.61 14.42 17.72
CA CYS A 846 6.04 15.81 17.54
C CYS A 846 7.07 16.03 16.41
N LEU A 847 7.47 14.97 15.70
CA LEU A 847 8.33 14.98 14.52
C LEU A 847 7.61 14.54 13.23
N ASP A 848 6.68 13.58 13.33
CA ASP A 848 5.78 13.18 12.23
C ASP A 848 4.96 14.38 11.74
N SER A 849 4.95 14.65 10.44
CA SER A 849 4.15 15.73 9.84
C SER A 849 2.72 15.34 9.46
N SER A 850 2.33 14.08 9.64
CA SER A 850 1.01 13.55 9.29
C SER A 850 -0.07 14.00 10.27
N HIS A 851 0.18 13.82 11.57
CA HIS A 851 -0.76 14.11 12.65
C HIS A 851 -0.16 15.03 13.73
N MET A 852 0.84 15.83 13.34
CA MET A 852 1.53 16.79 14.22
C MET A 852 0.56 17.81 14.83
N VAL A 853 0.36 17.76 16.16
CA VAL A 853 -0.39 18.80 16.89
C VAL A 853 0.50 20.01 17.19
N THR A 854 1.74 19.75 17.61
CA THR A 854 2.80 20.75 17.81
C THR A 854 4.14 20.14 17.44
N ASN A 855 5.02 20.89 16.76
CA ASN A 855 6.35 20.37 16.42
C ASN A 855 7.34 20.51 17.58
N CYS A 856 8.27 19.56 17.69
CA CYS A 856 9.39 19.59 18.64
C CYS A 856 10.75 19.73 17.93
N TYR A 857 10.80 20.31 16.72
CA TYR A 857 12.03 20.47 15.95
C TYR A 857 13.09 21.31 16.68
N TRP A 858 12.67 22.23 17.55
CA TRP A 858 13.57 22.97 18.44
C TRP A 858 14.26 22.02 19.45
N LEU A 859 13.53 21.06 20.03
CA LEU A 859 14.05 20.10 21.01
C LEU A 859 14.99 19.11 20.33
N LEU A 860 14.59 18.54 19.20
CA LEU A 860 15.46 17.70 18.36
C LEU A 860 16.75 18.43 18.00
N LYS A 861 16.68 19.69 17.56
CA LYS A 861 17.88 20.49 17.28
C LYS A 861 18.78 20.65 18.51
N LYS A 862 18.22 20.91 19.70
CA LYS A 862 18.99 21.06 20.95
C LYS A 862 19.62 19.74 21.39
N MET A 863 18.92 18.62 21.20
CA MET A 863 19.46 17.27 21.44
C MET A 863 20.62 16.96 20.48
N LEU A 864 20.49 17.34 19.20
CA LEU A 864 21.55 17.19 18.18
C LEU A 864 22.76 18.12 18.41
N ASP A 865 22.54 19.38 18.80
CA ASP A 865 23.61 20.32 19.17
C ASP A 865 24.40 19.77 20.38
N PHE A 866 23.74 19.11 21.33
CA PHE A 866 24.40 18.38 22.41
C PHE A 866 25.11 17.10 21.92
N SER A 867 24.41 16.15 21.31
CA SER A 867 24.94 14.83 20.97
C SER A 867 26.13 14.92 20.01
N SER A 868 26.03 15.77 18.99
CA SER A 868 27.06 15.92 17.95
C SER A 868 28.22 16.85 18.35
N SER A 869 27.94 17.93 19.10
CA SER A 869 28.86 19.07 19.28
C SER A 869 29.16 19.43 20.74
N ASN A 870 28.56 18.70 21.69
CA ASN A 870 28.58 18.98 23.14
C ASN A 870 28.14 20.41 23.52
N ILE A 871 27.26 21.03 22.72
CA ILE A 871 26.68 22.34 23.01
C ILE A 871 25.54 22.14 24.01
N LYS A 872 25.82 22.47 25.29
CA LYS A 872 24.87 22.31 26.39
C LYS A 872 23.97 23.53 26.50
N ASP A 873 22.68 23.32 26.25
CA ASP A 873 21.65 24.32 26.48
C ASP A 873 21.52 24.65 27.99
N PRO A 874 21.47 25.93 28.41
CA PRO A 874 21.42 26.31 29.82
C PRO A 874 20.22 25.78 30.62
N VAL A 875 19.10 25.54 29.95
CA VAL A 875 17.84 25.10 30.58
C VAL A 875 17.80 23.56 30.62
N LEU A 876 18.13 22.90 29.51
CA LEU A 876 18.20 21.44 29.45
C LEU A 876 19.32 20.85 30.34
N PHE A 877 20.41 21.59 30.56
CA PHE A 877 21.52 21.22 31.46
C PHE A 877 21.48 21.97 32.80
N SER A 878 20.29 22.40 33.24
CA SER A 878 20.12 23.07 34.53
C SER A 878 20.45 22.17 35.73
N LYS A 879 20.84 22.80 36.85
CA LYS A 879 21.16 22.08 38.09
C LYS A 879 19.97 21.32 38.71
N PHE A 880 18.73 21.65 38.31
CA PHE A 880 17.51 21.01 38.80
C PHE A 880 17.24 19.68 38.09
N ALA A 881 17.57 19.57 36.80
CA ALA A 881 17.43 18.32 36.05
C ALA A 881 18.50 17.28 36.41
N LYS A 882 19.69 17.72 36.88
CA LYS A 882 20.82 16.83 37.17
C LYS A 882 20.53 15.87 38.31
N ARG A 883 20.66 14.56 38.05
CA ARG A 883 20.44 13.49 39.03
C ARG A 883 21.77 13.04 39.65
N TYR A 884 21.82 12.97 40.98
CA TYR A 884 23.02 12.57 41.74
C TYR A 884 23.00 11.09 42.16
N SER A 885 21.83 10.47 42.15
CA SER A 885 21.60 9.04 42.31
C SER A 885 20.96 8.48 41.02
N PRO A 886 21.10 7.18 40.73
CA PRO A 886 20.36 6.57 39.62
C PRO A 886 18.85 6.59 39.94
N VAL A 887 18.03 6.75 38.92
CA VAL A 887 16.59 6.49 38.98
C VAL A 887 16.37 5.03 38.59
N ILE A 888 15.75 4.27 39.48
CA ILE A 888 15.33 2.88 39.25
C ILE A 888 13.95 2.75 39.88
N ILE A 889 12.90 2.75 39.07
CA ILE A 889 11.52 2.46 39.49
C ILE A 889 11.28 0.93 39.37
N ASP A 890 10.27 0.41 40.07
CA ASP A 890 9.95 -1.04 40.19
C ASP A 890 10.00 -1.77 38.84
N GLU A 891 10.67 -2.93 38.79
CA GLU A 891 10.85 -3.72 37.56
C GLU A 891 9.52 -4.15 36.91
N LYS A 892 8.42 -4.13 37.69
CA LYS A 892 7.06 -4.34 37.16
C LYS A 892 6.59 -3.26 36.17
N GLN A 893 7.24 -2.11 36.09
CA GLN A 893 6.94 -1.04 35.12
C GLN A 893 7.73 -1.18 33.81
N LEU A 894 8.55 -2.22 33.64
CA LEU A 894 9.20 -2.50 32.36
C LEU A 894 8.22 -3.24 31.43
N PRO A 895 7.90 -2.70 30.24
CA PRO A 895 7.01 -3.35 29.31
C PRO A 895 7.61 -4.67 28.80
N SER A 896 6.75 -5.66 28.55
CA SER A 896 7.13 -6.99 28.09
C SER A 896 6.55 -7.31 26.71
N ARG A 897 7.26 -8.14 25.94
CA ARG A 897 6.84 -8.58 24.60
C ARG A 897 5.52 -9.35 24.65
N ARG A 898 4.63 -9.07 23.70
CA ARG A 898 3.42 -9.90 23.48
C ARG A 898 3.83 -11.31 23.08
N THR A 899 3.27 -12.31 23.76
CA THR A 899 3.49 -13.75 23.49
C THR A 899 2.38 -14.38 22.67
N ASP A 900 1.30 -13.63 22.38
CA ASP A 900 0.12 -14.07 21.63
C ASP A 900 0.16 -13.70 20.13
N VAL A 901 1.21 -12.99 19.69
CA VAL A 901 1.42 -12.56 18.30
C VAL A 901 2.74 -13.12 17.77
N ASN A 902 2.73 -13.74 16.58
CA ASN A 902 3.96 -14.19 15.92
C ASN A 902 4.71 -13.03 15.23
N PHE A 903 5.41 -12.22 16.01
CA PHE A 903 6.16 -11.05 15.56
C PHE A 903 7.24 -11.37 14.50
N SER A 904 7.79 -12.58 14.48
CA SER A 904 8.79 -13.03 13.49
C SER A 904 8.31 -13.02 12.02
N THR A 905 6.99 -12.90 11.82
CA THR A 905 6.34 -12.73 10.52
C THR A 905 6.62 -11.36 9.89
N TYR A 906 6.82 -10.33 10.73
CA TYR A 906 6.96 -8.92 10.31
C TYR A 906 8.40 -8.43 10.44
N SER A 907 9.09 -8.87 11.49
CA SER A 907 10.48 -8.50 11.80
C SER A 907 11.47 -8.83 10.68
N SER A 908 12.39 -7.90 10.42
CA SER A 908 13.58 -8.03 9.59
C SER A 908 14.76 -8.71 10.30
N VAL A 909 14.66 -8.87 11.62
CA VAL A 909 15.72 -9.40 12.50
C VAL A 909 15.38 -10.78 13.07
N ILE A 910 14.20 -10.96 13.69
CA ILE A 910 13.86 -12.22 14.37
C ILE A 910 13.80 -13.38 13.36
N GLY A 911 14.64 -14.38 13.58
CA GLY A 911 14.75 -15.57 12.75
C GLY A 911 15.38 -15.32 11.37
N LYS A 912 16.05 -14.19 11.18
CA LYS A 912 16.81 -13.87 9.96
C LYS A 912 18.32 -14.04 10.21
N GLU A 913 19.09 -14.01 9.14
CA GLU A 913 20.56 -14.04 9.17
C GLU A 913 21.09 -12.59 9.20
N LEU A 914 22.00 -12.28 10.12
CA LEU A 914 22.71 -11.00 10.12
C LEU A 914 23.50 -10.84 8.80
N ILE A 915 23.33 -9.71 8.11
CA ILE A 915 23.87 -9.51 6.76
C ILE A 915 25.29 -8.89 6.80
N CYS A 916 25.73 -8.37 7.94
CA CYS A 916 27.03 -7.72 8.13
C CYS A 916 27.58 -7.98 9.53
N GLU A 917 28.81 -8.49 9.61
CA GLU A 917 29.51 -8.77 10.88
C GLU A 917 30.60 -7.72 11.21
N SER A 918 30.79 -6.70 10.36
CA SER A 918 31.80 -5.64 10.53
C SER A 918 31.46 -4.37 9.73
N ASP A 919 32.14 -3.26 10.01
CA ASP A 919 31.96 -1.93 9.40
C ASP A 919 32.13 -1.92 7.86
N SER A 920 31.08 -2.33 7.16
CA SER A 920 31.09 -2.53 5.71
C SER A 920 30.03 -1.63 5.06
N ARG A 921 30.52 -0.53 4.48
CA ARG A 921 29.74 0.44 3.67
C ARG A 921 29.10 -0.17 2.40
N PHE A 922 29.28 -1.47 2.14
CA PHE A 922 29.10 -2.08 0.83
C PHE A 922 28.37 -3.44 0.81
N GLU A 923 28.45 -4.28 1.85
CA GLU A 923 27.88 -5.64 1.75
C GLU A 923 26.35 -5.67 1.92
N VAL A 924 25.77 -4.79 2.74
CA VAL A 924 24.30 -4.70 2.91
C VAL A 924 23.62 -3.80 1.88
N TRP A 925 24.02 -4.01 0.62
CA TRP A 925 23.14 -3.77 -0.52
C TRP A 925 22.65 -5.09 -1.15
N GLY A 926 22.66 -6.17 -0.37
CA GLY A 926 22.33 -7.54 -0.77
C GLY A 926 20.96 -7.73 -1.43
N THR A 927 20.97 -7.86 -2.76
CA THR A 927 20.45 -8.98 -3.59
C THR A 927 19.09 -9.67 -3.32
N LYS A 928 18.51 -9.65 -2.12
CA LYS A 928 17.29 -10.37 -1.75
C LYS A 928 15.99 -9.56 -1.97
N GLY A 929 16.02 -8.23 -1.83
CA GLY A 929 14.82 -7.37 -1.84
C GLY A 929 14.08 -7.26 -3.18
N TYR A 930 14.68 -6.63 -4.19
CA TYR A 930 14.03 -6.34 -5.49
C TYR A 930 13.61 -7.59 -6.32
N ASN A 931 13.91 -8.80 -5.85
CA ASN A 931 13.37 -10.06 -6.37
C ASN A 931 11.92 -10.36 -5.89
N LEU A 932 11.25 -9.38 -5.25
CA LEU A 932 9.83 -9.38 -4.89
C LEU A 932 8.88 -8.76 -5.94
N HIS A 933 9.34 -8.60 -7.19
CA HIS A 933 8.46 -9.07 -8.27
C HIS A 933 8.23 -10.56 -8.01
N VAL A 934 7.01 -10.95 -7.61
CA VAL A 934 6.68 -12.37 -7.37
C VAL A 934 7.05 -13.15 -8.63
N ARG A 935 8.18 -13.86 -8.59
CA ARG A 935 8.74 -14.56 -9.74
C ARG A 935 7.76 -15.65 -10.15
N GLY A 936 6.86 -15.33 -11.08
CA GLY A 936 5.90 -16.24 -11.70
C GLY A 936 6.67 -17.40 -12.34
N ARG A 937 6.83 -18.50 -11.58
CA ARG A 937 7.88 -19.52 -11.79
C ARG A 937 7.85 -20.10 -13.22
N ASN A 938 8.68 -19.52 -14.09
CA ASN A 938 9.01 -19.89 -15.46
C ASN A 938 8.03 -20.85 -16.15
N ARG A 939 6.89 -20.36 -16.66
CA ARG A 939 6.09 -21.10 -17.65
C ARG A 939 5.33 -20.24 -18.67
N ARG A 940 5.64 -20.53 -19.93
CA ARG A 940 4.89 -20.35 -21.19
C ARG A 940 3.49 -19.72 -21.08
N LEU A 941 3.35 -18.52 -21.65
CA LEU A 941 2.08 -18.04 -22.22
C LEU A 941 1.67 -18.95 -23.40
N PRO A 942 0.37 -19.19 -23.65
CA PRO A 942 -0.10 -19.86 -24.86
C PRO A 942 0.24 -19.06 -26.13
N GLY A 943 0.71 -19.72 -27.18
CA GLY A 943 0.89 -19.12 -28.51
C GLY A 943 2.33 -18.80 -28.94
N TYR A 944 3.29 -18.70 -28.01
CA TYR A 944 4.69 -18.44 -28.34
C TYR A 944 5.55 -19.72 -28.38
N HIS A 945 6.34 -19.89 -29.44
CA HIS A 945 7.35 -20.95 -29.54
C HIS A 945 8.53 -20.64 -28.61
N GLY A 946 8.70 -21.44 -27.55
CA GLY A 946 9.75 -21.23 -26.56
C GLY A 946 11.12 -21.71 -27.02
N ILE A 947 12.14 -20.86 -26.86
CA ILE A 947 13.56 -21.26 -26.91
C ILE A 947 13.93 -21.90 -25.57
N ASP A 948 14.62 -23.04 -25.62
CA ASP A 948 15.02 -23.80 -24.43
C ASP A 948 16.34 -23.25 -23.86
N LEU A 949 16.25 -22.35 -22.87
CA LEU A 949 17.39 -21.84 -22.11
C LEU A 949 17.88 -22.88 -21.08
N GLY A 950 18.23 -24.07 -21.60
CA GLY A 950 18.39 -25.30 -20.84
C GLY A 950 19.81 -25.91 -20.83
N ARG A 951 20.83 -25.23 -21.38
CA ARG A 951 22.24 -25.69 -21.29
C ARG A 951 23.27 -24.60 -21.59
N GLY A 952 24.24 -24.45 -20.69
CA GLY A 952 25.58 -23.92 -21.01
C GLY A 952 25.94 -22.57 -20.39
N LEU A 953 26.53 -22.60 -19.18
CA LEU A 953 27.72 -21.80 -18.82
C LEU A 953 28.32 -22.35 -17.52
N ASN A 954 29.19 -23.36 -17.64
CA ASN A 954 30.00 -23.83 -16.51
C ASN A 954 31.14 -22.83 -16.26
N PHE A 955 30.93 -21.84 -15.40
CA PHE A 955 32.04 -21.05 -14.86
C PHE A 955 32.75 -21.84 -13.75
N THR A 956 33.87 -22.45 -14.09
CA THR A 956 34.78 -23.09 -13.14
C THR A 956 35.57 -22.03 -12.37
N VAL A 957 35.14 -21.71 -11.15
CA VAL A 957 35.97 -20.97 -10.18
C VAL A 957 36.81 -21.98 -9.37
N GLU A 958 38.13 -21.84 -9.42
CA GLU A 958 39.06 -22.71 -8.70
C GLU A 958 39.02 -22.46 -7.18
N SER A 959 38.23 -23.27 -6.46
CA SER A 959 38.38 -23.34 -5.00
C SER A 959 39.64 -24.13 -4.62
N LYS A 960 40.74 -23.41 -4.39
CA LYS A 960 41.99 -23.97 -3.83
C LYS A 960 41.74 -24.50 -2.41
N ARG A 961 41.39 -25.78 -2.31
CA ARG A 961 41.31 -26.49 -1.02
C ARG A 961 42.71 -26.70 -0.43
N PRO A 962 42.88 -26.57 0.90
CA PRO A 962 44.02 -27.18 1.59
C PRO A 962 44.04 -28.69 1.36
N THR A 963 45.23 -29.29 1.22
CA THR A 963 45.41 -30.74 1.15
C THR A 963 45.06 -31.38 2.51
N ARG A 964 44.01 -32.22 2.58
CA ARG A 964 43.99 -33.63 2.17
C ARG A 964 44.96 -34.50 2.98
N TRP A 965 44.41 -35.26 3.92
CA TRP A 965 44.85 -36.64 4.19
C TRP A 965 43.83 -37.62 3.57
N ARG A 966 44.29 -38.82 3.18
CA ARG A 966 43.51 -39.72 2.30
C ARG A 966 43.95 -41.18 2.42
N SER A 967 43.03 -42.05 2.83
CA SER A 967 42.97 -43.48 2.49
C SER A 967 41.48 -43.86 2.56
N ALA A 968 40.85 -44.19 1.43
CA ALA A 968 40.71 -45.54 0.83
C ALA A 968 39.32 -46.09 1.24
N LYS A 969 38.41 -46.38 0.30
CA LYS A 969 38.36 -47.54 -0.62
C LYS A 969 38.40 -48.88 0.15
N GLU A 970 37.53 -49.85 -0.11
CA GLU A 970 36.72 -50.07 -1.33
C GLU A 970 35.30 -50.65 -1.04
N GLY A 971 34.63 -51.26 -2.03
CA GLY A 971 33.25 -51.79 -1.91
C GLY A 971 33.11 -53.04 -1.03
N GLY A 972 31.96 -53.72 -0.97
CA GLY A 972 30.70 -53.57 -1.72
C GLY A 972 29.76 -54.77 -1.47
N GLU A 973 28.56 -54.73 -2.04
CA GLU A 973 27.56 -55.83 -2.15
C GLU A 973 27.08 -56.59 -0.88
N LEU A 974 25.80 -56.37 -0.56
CA LEU A 974 24.74 -57.40 -0.51
C LEU A 974 24.99 -58.75 0.21
N SER A 975 24.30 -58.98 1.34
CA SER A 975 23.30 -60.08 1.49
C SER A 975 22.84 -60.30 2.95
N SER A 976 21.85 -61.16 3.14
CA SER A 976 21.14 -61.45 4.40
C SER A 976 21.68 -62.67 5.16
N SER A 977 21.69 -62.64 6.51
CA SER A 977 21.27 -63.79 7.33
C SER A 977 21.03 -63.46 8.81
N ARG A 978 20.45 -64.43 9.55
CA ARG A 978 20.20 -64.42 11.01
C ARG A 978 21.33 -65.14 11.76
N SER A 979 21.77 -64.64 12.92
CA SER A 979 21.86 -65.34 14.23
C SER A 979 22.50 -64.40 15.29
N LYS A 980 21.91 -64.19 16.48
CA LYS A 980 22.09 -64.87 17.79
C LYS A 980 23.46 -64.67 18.48
N SER A 981 23.42 -64.69 19.84
CA SER A 981 24.51 -64.41 20.80
C SER A 981 24.81 -62.92 20.96
N LEU A 982 24.27 -62.15 21.93
CA LEU A 982 23.81 -62.41 23.31
C LEU A 982 24.96 -62.48 24.34
N GLY A 983 25.15 -61.37 25.05
CA GLY A 983 25.94 -61.22 26.28
C GLY A 983 25.58 -59.88 26.93
N GLY A 984 25.03 -59.90 28.15
CA GLY A 984 24.66 -58.68 28.92
C GLY A 984 25.72 -58.32 29.96
N LEU A 985 25.47 -57.45 30.95
CA LEU A 985 24.29 -56.63 31.30
C LEU A 985 24.83 -55.26 31.81
N PHE A 986 24.08 -54.17 32.03
CA PHE A 986 22.62 -53.91 32.08
C PHE A 986 22.31 -52.70 31.15
N ASN A 987 21.43 -51.70 31.36
CA ASN A 987 20.39 -51.29 32.32
C ASN A 987 19.56 -50.17 31.60
N ARG A 988 18.25 -49.94 31.75
CA ARG A 988 17.09 -50.75 32.19
C ARG A 988 15.81 -49.96 31.91
N ASP A 989 15.04 -50.41 30.92
CA ASP A 989 13.70 -49.89 30.62
C ASP A 989 12.62 -50.95 30.93
N GLU A 990 11.50 -50.48 31.51
CA GLU A 990 10.09 -50.72 31.12
C GLU A 990 9.58 -52.19 30.94
N ILE A 991 8.28 -52.55 30.96
CA ILE A 991 6.97 -51.89 31.05
C ILE A 991 6.08 -52.79 31.96
N ASP A 992 4.98 -52.31 32.55
CA ASP A 992 3.69 -53.00 32.34
C ASP A 992 2.42 -52.17 32.65
N MET A 993 1.32 -52.54 31.99
CA MET A 993 -0.05 -51.98 32.09
C MET A 993 -0.97 -53.00 32.82
N PRO A 994 -2.31 -52.80 32.95
CA PRO A 994 -3.14 -51.59 33.04
C PRO A 994 -4.11 -51.63 34.27
N PHE A 995 -4.95 -50.59 34.46
CA PHE A 995 -6.43 -50.65 34.63
C PHE A 995 -7.08 -49.51 35.47
N LEU A 996 -8.22 -49.04 34.95
CA LEU A 996 -9.40 -48.42 35.60
C LEU A 996 -9.35 -47.04 36.30
N VAL A 997 -10.40 -46.26 35.98
CA VAL A 997 -10.73 -44.91 36.48
C VAL A 997 -11.94 -45.00 37.43
N PRO A 998 -11.95 -44.23 38.54
CA PRO A 998 -13.24 -43.78 39.09
C PRO A 998 -13.23 -42.34 39.68
N THR A 999 -12.93 -41.30 38.87
CA THR A 999 -12.96 -39.88 39.37
C THR A 999 -13.81 -38.88 38.57
N ARG A 1000 -14.30 -39.22 37.36
CA ARG A 1000 -15.04 -38.26 36.51
C ARG A 1000 -16.42 -37.80 37.04
N TRP A 1001 -17.02 -38.50 37.99
CA TRP A 1001 -18.34 -38.14 38.54
C TRP A 1001 -18.31 -37.02 39.60
N ILE A 1002 -17.21 -36.87 40.34
CA ILE A 1002 -17.09 -35.87 41.41
C ILE A 1002 -17.01 -34.44 40.84
N VAL A 1003 -16.27 -34.27 39.74
CA VAL A 1003 -16.11 -32.96 39.07
C VAL A 1003 -17.44 -32.47 38.46
N LEU A 1004 -18.20 -33.35 37.81
CA LEU A 1004 -19.53 -33.00 37.29
C LEU A 1004 -20.50 -32.57 38.41
N ALA A 1005 -20.50 -33.29 39.54
CA ALA A 1005 -21.34 -32.94 40.69
C ALA A 1005 -21.00 -31.54 41.25
N GLY A 1006 -19.72 -31.18 41.32
CA GLY A 1006 -19.26 -29.85 41.76
C GLY A 1006 -19.70 -28.71 40.83
N VAL A 1007 -19.61 -28.91 39.51
CA VAL A 1007 -20.04 -27.92 38.50
C VAL A 1007 -21.57 -27.73 38.55
N VAL A 1008 -22.35 -28.81 38.65
CA VAL A 1008 -23.82 -28.73 38.77
C VAL A 1008 -24.23 -28.02 40.08
N ALA A 1009 -23.60 -28.33 41.21
CA ALA A 1009 -23.89 -27.66 42.48
C ALA A 1009 -23.63 -26.15 42.41
N SER A 1010 -22.52 -25.75 41.78
CA SER A 1010 -22.16 -24.35 41.55
C SER A 1010 -23.19 -23.63 40.67
N GLY A 1011 -23.61 -24.26 39.56
CA GLY A 1011 -24.62 -23.71 38.67
C GLY A 1011 -25.99 -23.50 39.35
N VAL A 1012 -26.42 -24.45 40.19
CA VAL A 1012 -27.67 -24.34 40.95
C VAL A 1012 -27.61 -23.19 41.97
N LEU A 1013 -26.48 -22.99 42.65
CA LEU A 1013 -26.30 -21.87 43.60
C LEU A 1013 -26.34 -20.49 42.91
N VAL A 1014 -25.76 -20.38 41.70
CA VAL A 1014 -25.86 -19.17 40.87
C VAL A 1014 -27.30 -18.92 40.43
N LEU A 1015 -28.01 -19.94 39.94
CA LEU A 1015 -29.41 -19.83 39.52
C LEU A 1015 -30.34 -19.44 40.68
N LEU A 1016 -30.17 -20.03 41.87
CA LEU A 1016 -30.91 -19.65 43.08
C LEU A 1016 -30.63 -18.20 43.51
N SER A 1017 -29.40 -17.72 43.32
CA SER A 1017 -29.02 -16.33 43.60
C SER A 1017 -29.68 -15.36 42.63
N ILE A 1018 -29.65 -15.66 41.32
CA ILE A 1018 -30.35 -14.87 40.28
C ILE A 1018 -31.86 -14.87 40.51
N TRP A 1019 -32.44 -16.00 40.93
CA TRP A 1019 -33.87 -16.12 41.25
C TRP A 1019 -34.26 -15.28 42.49
N ARG A 1020 -33.45 -15.30 43.55
CA ARG A 1020 -33.63 -14.41 44.72
C ARG A 1020 -33.52 -12.93 44.35
N ILE A 1021 -32.59 -12.56 43.45
CA ILE A 1021 -32.46 -11.18 42.93
C ILE A 1021 -33.70 -10.78 42.11
N ARG A 1022 -34.22 -11.68 41.24
CA ARG A 1022 -35.46 -11.45 40.50
C ARG A 1022 -36.68 -11.29 41.42
N GLN A 1023 -36.82 -12.10 42.49
CA GLN A 1023 -37.88 -11.89 43.49
C GLN A 1023 -37.76 -10.55 44.22
N LYS A 1024 -36.54 -10.12 44.62
CA LYS A 1024 -36.33 -8.79 45.23
C LYS A 1024 -36.70 -7.64 44.28
N ARG A 1025 -36.42 -7.75 42.97
CA ARG A 1025 -36.88 -6.76 41.96
C ARG A 1025 -38.40 -6.81 41.75
N GLY A 1026 -39.02 -8.00 41.78
CA GLY A 1026 -40.47 -8.15 41.68
C GLY A 1026 -41.26 -7.43 42.79
N ARG A 1027 -40.79 -7.49 44.05
CA ARG A 1027 -41.44 -6.78 45.17
C ARG A 1027 -41.32 -5.25 45.12
N ARG A 1028 -40.47 -4.67 44.27
CA ARG A 1028 -40.35 -3.21 44.08
C ARG A 1028 -41.22 -2.63 42.94
N ARG A 1029 -42.01 -3.45 42.23
CA ARG A 1029 -42.95 -3.01 41.16
C ARG A 1029 -44.43 -3.17 41.53
N ARG A 1030 -44.77 -3.21 42.82
CA ARG A 1030 -46.15 -3.25 43.35
C ARG A 1030 -46.52 -2.11 44.30
N ALA A 1031 -45.71 -1.04 44.31
CA ALA A 1031 -46.00 0.22 44.98
C ALA A 1031 -45.72 1.38 44.01
N SER A 1032 -46.36 2.53 44.23
CA SER A 1032 -46.41 3.68 43.31
C SER A 1032 -47.10 3.38 41.98
N GLY A 1033 -48.43 3.35 42.03
CA GLY A 1033 -49.32 3.34 40.88
C GLY A 1033 -50.62 4.06 41.19
N SER A 1034 -50.54 5.34 41.57
CA SER A 1034 -51.66 6.32 41.49
C SER A 1034 -51.19 7.72 41.87
N ASN A 1035 -51.10 8.63 40.90
CA ASN A 1035 -52.06 9.74 40.79
C ASN A 1035 -51.91 10.45 39.44
N ARG A 1036 -52.90 11.27 39.11
CA ARG A 1036 -53.19 11.81 37.78
C ARG A 1036 -53.79 13.21 37.97
N LEU A 1037 -53.83 14.01 36.90
CA LEU A 1037 -54.61 15.27 36.79
C LEU A 1037 -54.10 16.46 37.63
N ALA A 1038 -53.30 17.31 37.00
CA ALA A 1038 -53.79 18.59 36.51
C ALA A 1038 -53.22 18.80 35.09
#